data_AF-F4R8P8-F1
#
_entry.id   AF-F4R8P8-F1
#
_cell.length_a   1.000
_cell.length_b   1.000
_cell.length_c   1.000
_cell.angle_alpha   90.00
_cell.angle_beta   90.00
_cell.angle_gamma   90.00
#
_symmetry.space_group_name_H-M   'P 1'
#
loop_
_entity.id
_entity.type
_entity.pdbx_description
1 polymer ?
#
loop_
_entity_poly.entity_id
_entity_poly.type
_entity_poly.pdbx_seq_one_letter_code
_entity_poly.pdbx_strand_id
1 'polypeptide(L)'
;KALGLYGMEYGNGFIGSICVSLNRSHAIETLKAGMEFKGPSIVLSYLPEIDHQEENRNEVMVKWPLYRWIPWTEVSDESFVVEDQEVHENLNEFFSRRSHLSLLSSNLSLHSILQQDMHQNQNQNQNQNRNQDQDQRGLEVKEKNQKEDEIKEAYERLVNGFKQEQDERMVRVLFGSDTGTSEKLAKKLTKKLIKYGLKNTRVKMMNEFVDEIESGSEEFKKLNYLIVFCSTTGQGEIPLNGRKFWKLLGNGDGNGSFEDLNYMVFGLGDSHYWPKKEDIRFYNKASKDIDMKLESLGAKKSLKIGLGDEQDPNGILTGYRVWEKEVWKVLGIQEDGDEVEDEVEDEPITNEHIKLASEFLRGTIREGLMDTSTGALAESDGQVTKFHGIYQQDDRDVREARSLEGLEPAYSFMVRCRLPAGVCTPQQWLMVDELSRTKGNDTFKLTTRQTFQFHGVVKKNLKGLIQGINQSLMDTLAACGDVNRTVMCSANPTEAHIHQEVYKLAEKISEHLLPKTTAYGEIWLDKKLVGSAGVFEDEEPLYGPSYLPRKFKISIAIPPENDVDVFAHDVGLITIIENHQIIGYNLCVGGGMGVTHSNQLTYPRLSNIIGFLKPDEVIEVIEKILLVQRDFGNRNDRKQARMKYTIDRIGIEKFIDEIEIRLGRKLNYVTKEFEFESNVDKFGWCKNEIGEEHFTMFIENGRVEDKIEVEDGNGKGNGKAKGKLMKTGLREIAKVHKGTFRLTPNQHLMICNISSKEKPKIEKLLKFYGLNNLDYSGLRLSSSACVAFPTCGLAMAESERYLPILIDKIEKIMEENGLRNDELVMRMTGCPNGCARPWVAEVAFVGKSKGNYLMLLGGNRKGTRLNKPFKESVNEEEILKLMSLMILEYSKFRLNPMEGFGDFSLRVGWIKETTRE
;
A
#
# COMPACT_ATOMS: atom_id res chain seq x y z
N LYS A 1 28.58 -0.49 -24.72
CA LYS A 1 27.88 0.43 -23.80
C LYS A 1 27.30 -0.30 -22.57
N ALA A 2 26.44 -1.32 -22.70
CA ALA A 2 25.82 -1.96 -21.54
C ALA A 2 26.77 -2.80 -20.65
N LEU A 3 27.75 -3.50 -21.23
CA LEU A 3 28.69 -4.38 -20.48
C LEU A 3 29.53 -3.66 -19.41
N GLY A 4 29.90 -2.40 -19.66
CA GLY A 4 30.68 -1.62 -18.71
C GLY A 4 29.87 -1.17 -17.50
N LEU A 5 28.60 -0.82 -17.72
CA LEU A 5 27.63 -0.50 -16.68
C LEU A 5 27.28 -1.75 -15.85
N TYR A 6 27.07 -2.90 -16.50
CA TYR A 6 26.85 -4.17 -15.82
C TYR A 6 28.04 -4.58 -14.96
N GLY A 7 29.27 -4.39 -15.44
CA GLY A 7 30.44 -4.66 -14.61
C GLY A 7 30.49 -3.77 -13.35
N MET A 8 30.12 -2.49 -13.47
CA MET A 8 30.17 -1.54 -12.35
C MET A 8 29.19 -1.92 -11.23
N GLU A 9 28.10 -2.59 -11.59
CA GLU A 9 27.07 -3.09 -10.67
C GLU A 9 27.60 -4.11 -9.65
N TYR A 10 28.60 -4.91 -10.03
CA TYR A 10 29.16 -5.96 -9.16
C TYR A 10 30.11 -5.44 -8.07
N GLY A 11 30.57 -4.18 -8.13
CA GLY A 11 31.26 -3.53 -7.00
C GLY A 11 32.69 -4.03 -6.70
N ASN A 12 33.20 -5.03 -7.42
CA ASN A 12 34.39 -5.79 -7.03
C ASN A 12 35.45 -6.00 -8.13
N GLY A 13 35.34 -5.31 -9.28
CA GLY A 13 36.26 -5.44 -10.39
C GLY A 13 36.68 -4.11 -11.03
N PHE A 14 37.93 -3.99 -11.48
CA PHE A 14 38.37 -2.82 -12.24
C PHE A 14 37.68 -2.77 -13.60
N ILE A 15 37.20 -1.59 -14.02
CA ILE A 15 36.55 -1.43 -15.32
C ILE A 15 37.11 -0.24 -16.07
N GLY A 16 37.58 -0.51 -17.28
CA GLY A 16 38.11 0.52 -18.18
C GLY A 16 37.43 0.51 -19.54
N SER A 17 37.20 1.68 -20.11
CA SER A 17 36.82 1.85 -21.52
C SER A 17 37.95 2.59 -22.25
N ILE A 18 38.48 1.96 -23.32
CA ILE A 18 39.61 2.49 -24.09
C ILE A 18 39.30 2.55 -25.59
N CYS A 19 39.86 3.55 -26.27
CA CYS A 19 39.89 3.63 -27.72
C CYS A 19 41.33 3.87 -28.19
N VAL A 20 42.01 2.81 -28.65
CA VAL A 20 43.47 2.79 -28.88
C VAL A 20 43.91 3.78 -29.97
N SER A 21 43.04 4.05 -30.95
CA SER A 21 43.31 4.97 -32.04
C SER A 21 43.07 6.45 -31.70
N LEU A 22 42.38 6.74 -30.58
CA LEU A 22 41.86 8.06 -30.26
C LEU A 22 42.58 8.72 -29.08
N ASN A 23 42.86 7.97 -28.00
CA ASN A 23 43.68 8.45 -26.88
C ASN A 23 44.61 7.32 -26.38
N ARG A 24 45.83 7.28 -26.94
CA ARG A 24 46.85 6.26 -26.59
C ARG A 24 47.31 6.34 -25.14
N SER A 25 47.39 7.55 -24.58
CA SER A 25 47.82 7.75 -23.19
C SER A 25 46.80 7.14 -22.22
N HIS A 26 45.51 7.46 -22.40
CA HIS A 26 44.43 6.87 -21.60
C HIS A 26 44.36 5.35 -21.74
N ALA A 27 44.55 4.82 -22.96
CA ALA A 27 44.58 3.38 -23.18
C ALA A 27 45.71 2.70 -22.40
N ILE A 28 46.92 3.27 -22.40
CA ILE A 28 48.07 2.74 -21.65
C ILE A 28 47.81 2.80 -20.15
N GLU A 29 47.32 3.93 -19.63
CA GLU A 29 47.09 4.06 -18.19
C GLU A 29 45.93 3.19 -17.69
N THR A 30 44.88 3.01 -18.49
CA THR A 30 43.77 2.09 -18.18
C THR A 30 44.23 0.65 -18.12
N LEU A 31 45.08 0.23 -19.07
CA LEU A 31 45.64 -1.13 -19.06
C LEU A 31 46.58 -1.33 -17.87
N LYS A 32 47.42 -0.35 -17.53
CA LYS A 32 48.29 -0.42 -16.34
C LYS A 32 47.46 -0.53 -15.05
N ALA A 33 46.47 0.34 -14.87
CA ALA A 33 45.62 0.33 -13.68
C ALA A 33 44.84 -1.00 -13.53
N GLY A 34 44.35 -1.55 -14.65
CA GLY A 34 43.71 -2.87 -14.64
C GLY A 34 44.66 -4.03 -14.33
N MET A 35 45.94 -3.93 -14.71
CA MET A 35 46.96 -4.94 -14.37
C MET A 35 47.43 -4.85 -12.91
N GLU A 36 47.43 -3.66 -12.32
CA GLU A 36 47.82 -3.43 -10.93
C GLU A 36 46.69 -3.74 -9.93
N PHE A 37 45.43 -3.76 -10.39
CA PHE A 37 44.28 -4.04 -9.55
C PHE A 37 44.27 -5.50 -9.05
N LYS A 38 44.13 -5.66 -7.73
CA LYS A 38 44.05 -6.98 -7.07
C LYS A 38 42.61 -7.51 -7.06
N GLY A 39 42.07 -7.79 -8.24
CA GLY A 39 40.72 -8.32 -8.46
C GLY A 39 40.44 -8.57 -9.94
N PRO A 40 39.22 -8.99 -10.33
CA PRO A 40 38.86 -9.15 -11.74
C PRO A 40 38.89 -7.79 -12.47
N SER A 41 39.55 -7.74 -13.64
CA SER A 41 39.68 -6.51 -14.43
C SER A 41 39.03 -6.69 -15.81
N ILE A 42 38.12 -5.79 -16.17
CA ILE A 42 37.41 -5.79 -17.45
C ILE A 42 37.76 -4.52 -18.21
N VAL A 43 38.43 -4.66 -19.35
CA VAL A 43 38.75 -3.52 -20.24
C VAL A 43 38.02 -3.67 -21.56
N LEU A 44 37.08 -2.76 -21.81
CA LEU A 44 36.34 -2.64 -23.06
C LEU A 44 37.16 -1.81 -24.04
N SER A 45 37.73 -2.46 -25.05
CA SER A 45 38.51 -1.81 -26.10
C SER A 45 37.69 -1.66 -27.37
N TYR A 46 37.65 -0.44 -27.90
CA TYR A 46 37.07 -0.13 -29.20
C TYR A 46 38.18 0.31 -30.17
N LEU A 47 38.22 -0.29 -31.37
CA LEU A 47 39.17 0.04 -32.42
C LEU A 47 38.38 0.22 -33.73
N PRO A 48 37.94 1.45 -34.06
CA PRO A 48 37.25 1.71 -35.32
C PRO A 48 38.22 1.55 -36.49
N GLU A 49 37.77 1.00 -37.62
CA GLU A 49 38.48 1.10 -38.91
C GLU A 49 38.51 2.58 -39.33
N ILE A 50 39.69 3.19 -39.30
CA ILE A 50 39.88 4.57 -39.73
C ILE A 50 40.32 4.50 -41.20
N ASP A 51 39.40 4.77 -42.11
CA ASP A 51 39.78 5.11 -43.48
C ASP A 51 40.47 6.49 -43.46
N HIS A 52 41.52 6.67 -44.26
CA HIS A 52 42.60 7.67 -44.09
C HIS A 52 42.22 9.16 -44.24
N GLN A 53 41.11 9.65 -43.69
CA GLN A 53 40.77 11.07 -43.62
C GLN A 53 40.75 11.59 -42.18
N GLU A 54 41.61 12.58 -41.90
CA GLU A 54 41.91 13.12 -40.56
C GLU A 54 40.75 13.89 -39.90
N GLU A 55 39.59 14.05 -40.56
CA GLU A 55 38.53 14.96 -40.09
C GLU A 55 37.53 14.35 -39.08
N ASN A 56 37.56 13.05 -38.77
CA ASN A 56 36.52 12.39 -37.94
C ASN A 56 36.89 12.08 -36.48
N ARG A 57 38.00 12.60 -35.93
CA ARG A 57 38.40 12.27 -34.54
C ARG A 57 37.42 12.79 -33.47
N ASN A 58 36.80 13.95 -33.66
CA ASN A 58 35.90 14.54 -32.67
C ASN A 58 34.50 13.89 -32.66
N GLU A 59 33.96 13.45 -33.80
CA GLU A 59 32.63 12.80 -33.86
C GLU A 59 32.62 11.40 -33.23
N VAL A 60 33.73 10.66 -33.27
CA VAL A 60 33.84 9.34 -32.64
C VAL A 60 33.89 9.46 -31.11
N MET A 61 34.50 10.53 -30.60
CA MET A 61 34.62 10.81 -29.16
C MET A 61 33.26 11.04 -28.50
N VAL A 62 32.33 11.70 -29.21
CA VAL A 62 30.94 11.92 -28.76
C VAL A 62 30.13 10.61 -28.69
N LYS A 63 30.53 9.55 -29.41
CA LYS A 63 29.79 8.27 -29.44
C LYS A 63 30.29 7.21 -28.47
N TRP A 64 31.57 7.22 -28.06
CA TRP A 64 32.15 6.19 -27.19
C TRP A 64 32.84 6.78 -25.94
N PRO A 65 32.22 6.69 -24.75
CA PRO A 65 32.76 7.30 -23.55
C PRO A 65 34.03 6.57 -23.07
N LEU A 66 35.07 7.36 -22.79
CA LEU A 66 36.31 6.89 -22.17
C LEU A 66 36.23 7.12 -20.65
N TYR A 67 36.43 6.06 -19.85
CA TYR A 67 36.35 6.13 -18.40
C TYR A 67 37.19 5.03 -17.75
N ARG A 68 37.53 5.22 -16.47
CA ARG A 68 38.15 4.22 -15.59
C ARG A 68 37.42 4.19 -14.26
N TRP A 69 37.16 2.99 -13.77
CA TRP A 69 36.56 2.76 -12.46
C TRP A 69 37.37 1.73 -11.69
N ILE A 70 37.82 2.12 -10.50
CA ILE A 70 38.58 1.28 -9.58
C ILE A 70 37.74 1.16 -8.31
N PRO A 71 37.06 0.04 -8.07
CA PRO A 71 36.43 -0.17 -6.77
C PRO A 71 37.55 -0.41 -5.76
N TRP A 72 37.61 0.42 -4.71
CA TRP A 72 38.56 0.36 -3.60
C TRP A 72 39.97 0.93 -3.88
N THR A 73 40.14 2.22 -3.64
CA THR A 73 41.45 2.76 -3.22
C THR A 73 41.27 3.50 -1.89
N GLU A 74 42.04 3.10 -0.88
CA GLU A 74 42.12 3.75 0.44
C GLU A 74 42.84 5.13 0.41
N VAL A 75 42.96 5.78 -0.75
CA VAL A 75 43.73 7.03 -0.86
C VAL A 75 43.07 8.00 -1.85
N SER A 76 42.50 9.07 -1.29
CA SER A 76 42.07 10.34 -1.92
C SER A 76 40.97 10.29 -3.00
N ASP A 77 40.29 11.43 -3.19
CA ASP A 77 39.06 11.71 -3.97
C ASP A 77 39.05 11.32 -5.48
N GLU A 78 39.87 10.37 -5.95
CA GLU A 78 39.95 9.97 -7.36
C GLU A 78 39.50 8.51 -7.58
N SER A 79 38.36 8.11 -7.02
CA SER A 79 37.78 6.77 -7.26
C SER A 79 37.06 6.63 -8.62
N PHE A 80 36.88 7.74 -9.34
CA PHE A 80 36.24 7.78 -10.65
C PHE A 80 36.69 9.01 -11.46
N VAL A 81 37.28 8.80 -12.64
CA VAL A 81 37.70 9.88 -13.54
C VAL A 81 36.92 9.74 -14.85
N VAL A 82 36.12 10.75 -15.16
CA VAL A 82 35.31 10.88 -16.38
C VAL A 82 35.72 12.17 -17.09
N GLU A 83 36.05 12.06 -18.38
CA GLU A 83 36.46 13.23 -19.19
C GLU A 83 35.27 13.87 -19.93
N ASP A 84 34.01 13.47 -19.65
CA ASP A 84 32.80 13.91 -20.35
C ASP A 84 31.66 14.37 -19.39
N GLN A 85 31.18 15.61 -19.56
CA GLN A 85 30.21 16.27 -18.67
C GLN A 85 28.79 15.69 -18.71
N GLU A 86 28.35 15.14 -19.85
CA GLU A 86 26.96 14.70 -20.05
C GLU A 86 26.65 13.35 -19.34
N VAL A 87 27.68 12.51 -19.18
CA VAL A 87 27.59 11.24 -18.43
C VAL A 87 27.54 11.52 -16.92
N HIS A 88 28.16 12.61 -16.47
CA HIS A 88 28.14 13.01 -15.07
C HIS A 88 26.74 13.45 -14.61
N GLU A 89 25.99 14.17 -15.45
CA GLU A 89 24.60 14.58 -15.14
C GLU A 89 23.64 13.39 -15.10
N ASN A 90 23.73 12.48 -16.07
CA ASN A 90 22.93 11.24 -16.08
C ASN A 90 23.24 10.33 -14.88
N LEU A 91 24.50 10.30 -14.44
CA LEU A 91 24.92 9.54 -13.25
C LEU A 91 24.51 10.23 -11.95
N ASN A 92 24.56 11.56 -11.85
CA ASN A 92 24.05 12.30 -10.69
C ASN A 92 22.53 12.15 -10.55
N GLU A 93 21.80 12.12 -11.67
CA GLU A 93 20.38 11.77 -11.69
C GLU A 93 20.13 10.30 -11.27
N PHE A 94 21.05 9.39 -11.60
CA PHE A 94 21.01 8.00 -11.17
C PHE A 94 21.37 7.81 -9.68
N PHE A 95 22.36 8.53 -9.14
CA PHE A 95 22.75 8.48 -7.73
C PHE A 95 21.74 9.17 -6.81
N SER A 96 21.11 10.26 -7.27
CA SER A 96 20.01 10.91 -6.53
C SER A 96 18.77 10.01 -6.40
N ARG A 97 18.50 9.11 -7.37
CA ARG A 97 17.46 8.06 -7.26
C ARG A 97 17.78 6.99 -6.20
N ARG A 98 19.06 6.78 -5.86
CA ARG A 98 19.51 5.81 -4.83
C ARG A 98 19.47 6.36 -3.39
N SER A 99 19.44 7.68 -3.22
CA SER A 99 19.97 8.34 -2.02
C SER A 99 19.15 8.25 -0.73
N HIS A 100 17.98 7.59 -0.68
CA HIS A 100 17.23 7.53 0.59
C HIS A 100 16.99 6.13 1.17
N LEU A 101 17.12 5.07 0.36
CA LEU A 101 17.01 3.68 0.85
C LEU A 101 18.29 2.87 0.65
N SER A 102 19.13 3.19 -0.35
CA SER A 102 20.43 2.49 -0.48
C SER A 102 21.44 2.95 0.58
N LEU A 103 21.29 4.18 1.08
CA LEU A 103 22.06 4.70 2.23
C LEU A 103 21.68 4.03 3.56
N LEU A 104 20.47 3.43 3.63
CA LEU A 104 20.06 2.59 4.76
C LEU A 104 20.47 1.12 4.56
N SER A 105 20.57 0.64 3.31
CA SER A 105 21.05 -0.72 3.03
C SER A 105 22.59 -0.87 3.07
N SER A 106 23.34 0.25 3.04
CA SER A 106 24.81 0.25 3.12
C SER A 106 25.38 0.09 4.52
N ASN A 107 24.54 0.05 5.58
CA ASN A 107 25.00 -0.40 6.89
C ASN A 107 25.17 -1.93 6.89
N LEU A 108 26.42 -2.32 6.63
CA LEU A 108 27.03 -3.64 6.68
C LEU A 108 26.44 -4.58 7.76
N SER A 109 25.41 -5.35 7.39
CA SER A 109 25.06 -6.62 8.05
C SER A 109 24.14 -7.51 7.20
N LEU A 110 23.27 -6.93 6.38
CA LEU A 110 22.34 -7.70 5.55
C LEU A 110 22.99 -8.28 4.29
N HIS A 111 23.92 -7.57 3.66
CA HIS A 111 24.51 -8.02 2.40
C HIS A 111 25.53 -9.16 2.60
N SER A 112 26.26 -9.16 3.74
CA SER A 112 27.19 -10.22 4.11
C SER A 112 26.47 -11.52 4.49
N ILE A 113 25.29 -11.44 5.11
CA ILE A 113 24.48 -12.61 5.48
C ILE A 113 23.86 -13.26 4.23
N LEU A 114 23.34 -12.46 3.31
CA LEU A 114 22.71 -12.98 2.08
C LEU A 114 23.72 -13.63 1.10
N GLN A 115 24.99 -13.19 1.10
CA GLN A 115 26.03 -13.83 0.28
C GLN A 115 26.67 -15.06 0.95
N GLN A 116 26.77 -15.12 2.28
CA GLN A 116 27.31 -16.30 2.97
C GLN A 116 26.36 -17.51 2.88
N ASP A 117 25.04 -17.31 2.92
CA ASP A 117 24.05 -18.40 2.83
C ASP A 117 24.00 -19.06 1.44
N MET A 118 24.29 -18.30 0.36
CA MET A 118 24.34 -18.83 -1.01
C MET A 118 25.59 -19.69 -1.27
N HIS A 119 26.72 -19.36 -0.65
CA HIS A 119 27.97 -20.11 -0.82
C HIS A 119 28.12 -21.31 0.13
N GLN A 120 27.45 -21.32 1.29
CA GLN A 120 27.46 -22.49 2.18
C GLN A 120 26.53 -23.62 1.72
N ASN A 121 25.40 -23.30 1.08
CA ASN A 121 24.46 -24.32 0.59
C ASN A 121 24.93 -25.07 -0.68
N GLN A 122 25.92 -24.54 -1.42
CA GLN A 122 26.51 -25.29 -2.54
C GLN A 122 27.62 -26.25 -2.11
N ASN A 123 28.28 -26.01 -0.97
CA ASN A 123 29.44 -26.80 -0.53
C ASN A 123 29.13 -27.88 0.51
N GLN A 124 27.95 -27.88 1.15
CA GLN A 124 27.58 -28.93 2.11
C GLN A 124 26.96 -30.19 1.50
N ASN A 125 26.56 -30.17 0.22
CA ASN A 125 25.95 -31.33 -0.45
C ASN A 125 26.95 -32.31 -1.09
N GLN A 126 28.28 -32.13 -0.93
CA GLN A 126 29.27 -33.05 -1.51
C GLN A 126 30.01 -33.94 -0.52
N ASN A 127 29.86 -33.78 0.81
CA ASN A 127 30.61 -34.58 1.78
C ASN A 127 29.78 -34.91 3.01
N GLN A 128 28.82 -35.83 2.88
CA GLN A 128 28.42 -36.77 3.94
C GLN A 128 27.35 -37.75 3.43
N ASN A 129 27.79 -38.97 3.13
CA ASN A 129 27.15 -40.24 3.51
C ASN A 129 27.61 -41.38 2.59
N ARG A 130 28.82 -41.88 2.89
CA ARG A 130 29.18 -43.28 2.62
C ARG A 130 28.72 -44.12 3.81
N ASN A 131 27.91 -45.12 3.49
CA ASN A 131 27.71 -46.38 4.22
C ASN A 131 27.12 -46.32 5.64
N GLN A 132 25.81 -46.52 5.77
CA GLN A 132 25.20 -47.75 6.29
C GLN A 132 23.67 -47.56 6.35
N ASP A 133 22.96 -48.49 5.71
CA ASP A 133 21.54 -48.88 5.87
C ASP A 133 21.00 -49.33 4.50
N GLN A 134 21.61 -50.41 4.01
CA GLN A 134 21.02 -51.28 3.00
C GLN A 134 20.10 -52.24 3.76
N ASP A 135 18.78 -52.01 3.71
CA ASP A 135 17.78 -53.09 3.56
C ASP A 135 16.31 -52.63 3.54
N GLN A 136 16.00 -51.33 3.65
CA GLN A 136 14.60 -50.84 3.48
C GLN A 136 14.31 -50.09 2.17
N ARG A 137 15.33 -49.73 1.38
CA ARG A 137 15.16 -48.98 0.12
C ARG A 137 14.69 -49.80 -1.09
N GLY A 138 14.66 -51.14 -0.99
CA GLY A 138 14.30 -52.01 -2.11
C GLY A 138 12.81 -52.11 -2.41
N LEU A 139 11.95 -51.83 -1.41
CA LEU A 139 10.49 -51.95 -1.52
C LEU A 139 9.84 -50.58 -1.84
N GLU A 140 10.29 -49.49 -1.22
CA GLU A 140 9.76 -48.14 -1.49
C GLU A 140 10.09 -47.63 -2.90
N VAL A 141 11.23 -48.00 -3.48
CA VAL A 141 11.60 -47.57 -4.84
C VAL A 141 10.76 -48.30 -5.91
N LYS A 142 10.31 -49.53 -5.64
CA LYS A 142 9.41 -50.25 -6.55
C LYS A 142 7.98 -49.70 -6.53
N GLU A 143 7.45 -49.37 -5.35
CA GLU A 143 6.12 -48.75 -5.24
C GLU A 143 6.10 -47.32 -5.78
N LYS A 144 7.19 -46.57 -5.63
CA LYS A 144 7.31 -45.21 -6.16
C LYS A 144 7.43 -45.19 -7.67
N ASN A 145 8.19 -46.11 -8.26
CA ASN A 145 8.29 -46.26 -9.71
C ASN A 145 6.97 -46.80 -10.32
N GLN A 146 6.28 -47.72 -9.65
CA GLN A 146 4.96 -48.19 -10.11
C GLN A 146 3.90 -47.08 -10.04
N LYS A 147 3.89 -46.24 -9.00
CA LYS A 147 3.00 -45.07 -8.93
C LYS A 147 3.37 -44.00 -9.95
N GLU A 148 4.65 -43.77 -10.23
CA GLU A 148 5.07 -42.84 -11.28
C GLU A 148 4.70 -43.35 -12.67
N ASP A 149 4.82 -44.65 -12.95
CA ASP A 149 4.38 -45.25 -14.21
C ASP A 149 2.85 -45.30 -14.34
N GLU A 150 2.11 -45.55 -13.25
CA GLU A 150 0.63 -45.47 -13.23
C GLU A 150 0.12 -44.03 -13.39
N ILE A 151 0.80 -43.04 -12.80
CA ILE A 151 0.49 -41.62 -12.99
C ILE A 151 0.83 -41.19 -14.42
N LYS A 152 1.91 -41.72 -15.00
CA LYS A 152 2.31 -41.43 -16.37
C LYS A 152 1.38 -42.10 -17.38
N GLU A 153 0.92 -43.32 -17.13
CA GLU A 153 -0.16 -43.97 -17.90
C GLU A 153 -1.51 -43.29 -17.70
N ALA A 154 -1.84 -42.82 -16.49
CA ALA A 154 -3.06 -42.07 -16.23
C ALA A 154 -3.03 -40.70 -16.91
N TYR A 155 -1.86 -40.05 -16.93
CA TYR A 155 -1.61 -38.81 -17.66
C TYR A 155 -1.64 -39.04 -19.18
N GLU A 156 -1.04 -40.12 -19.68
CA GLU A 156 -1.13 -40.50 -21.09
C GLU A 156 -2.54 -40.95 -21.49
N ARG A 157 -3.34 -41.56 -20.59
CA ARG A 157 -4.77 -41.83 -20.81
C ARG A 157 -5.62 -40.56 -20.76
N LEU A 158 -5.29 -39.59 -19.91
CA LEU A 158 -5.92 -38.26 -19.89
C LEU A 158 -5.60 -37.46 -21.17
N VAL A 159 -4.37 -37.59 -21.67
CA VAL A 159 -3.88 -36.96 -22.90
C VAL A 159 -4.41 -37.69 -24.14
N ASN A 160 -4.56 -39.02 -24.11
CA ASN A 160 -5.10 -39.83 -25.22
C ASN A 160 -6.63 -39.93 -25.22
N GLY A 161 -7.30 -39.61 -24.11
CA GLY A 161 -8.76 -39.56 -23.97
C GLY A 161 -9.42 -38.40 -24.72
N PHE A 162 -8.63 -37.41 -25.17
CA PHE A 162 -9.08 -36.34 -26.06
C PHE A 162 -8.51 -36.52 -27.47
N LYS A 163 -8.94 -37.58 -28.16
CA LYS A 163 -8.96 -37.60 -29.64
C LYS A 163 -10.37 -37.26 -30.11
N GLN A 164 -10.83 -36.05 -29.78
CA GLN A 164 -11.68 -35.34 -30.72
C GLN A 164 -10.78 -34.82 -31.84
N GLU A 165 -11.24 -34.93 -33.08
CA GLU A 165 -10.55 -34.44 -34.27
C GLU A 165 -9.98 -33.04 -34.02
N GLN A 166 -8.68 -32.86 -34.24
CA GLN A 166 -8.03 -31.58 -33.95
C GLN A 166 -8.60 -30.52 -34.90
N ASP A 167 -9.32 -29.57 -34.32
CA ASP A 167 -9.81 -28.42 -35.04
C ASP A 167 -8.67 -27.44 -35.31
N GLU A 168 -8.12 -27.49 -36.52
CA GLU A 168 -6.99 -26.67 -36.94
C GLU A 168 -7.33 -25.18 -37.11
N ARG A 169 -8.61 -24.79 -36.96
CA ARG A 169 -9.06 -23.40 -37.12
C ARG A 169 -8.31 -22.43 -36.20
N MET A 170 -7.74 -21.41 -36.82
CA MET A 170 -6.96 -20.36 -36.16
C MET A 170 -7.85 -19.18 -35.81
N VAL A 171 -7.89 -18.83 -34.52
CA VAL A 171 -8.69 -17.71 -33.99
C VAL A 171 -7.78 -16.68 -33.34
N ARG A 172 -8.01 -15.40 -33.65
CA ARG A 172 -7.33 -14.27 -32.99
C ARG A 172 -8.37 -13.43 -32.27
N VAL A 173 -8.15 -13.22 -30.97
CA VAL A 173 -9.00 -12.36 -30.15
C VAL A 173 -8.25 -11.07 -29.85
N LEU A 174 -8.74 -9.95 -30.37
CA LEU A 174 -8.16 -8.64 -30.16
C LEU A 174 -8.90 -7.88 -29.07
N PHE A 175 -8.18 -7.06 -28.32
CA PHE A 175 -8.79 -6.11 -27.40
C PHE A 175 -8.22 -4.70 -27.53
N GLY A 176 -9.11 -3.71 -27.39
CA GLY A 176 -8.81 -2.30 -27.14
C GLY A 176 -9.48 -1.88 -25.84
N SER A 177 -8.69 -1.41 -24.87
CA SER A 177 -9.15 -1.04 -23.53
C SER A 177 -8.19 -0.09 -22.82
N ASP A 178 -8.72 0.98 -22.22
CA ASP A 178 -7.95 1.89 -21.35
C ASP A 178 -8.04 1.47 -19.87
N THR A 179 -9.13 0.80 -19.47
CA THR A 179 -9.41 0.40 -18.07
C THR A 179 -9.19 -1.10 -17.81
N GLY A 180 -8.96 -1.90 -18.87
CA GLY A 180 -8.72 -3.34 -18.80
C GLY A 180 -9.98 -4.22 -18.83
N THR A 181 -11.18 -3.65 -18.95
CA THR A 181 -12.43 -4.43 -18.98
C THR A 181 -12.56 -5.28 -20.25
N SER A 182 -12.30 -4.71 -21.44
CA SER A 182 -12.32 -5.44 -22.71
C SER A 182 -11.25 -6.53 -22.74
N GLU A 183 -10.08 -6.26 -22.14
CA GLU A 183 -8.99 -7.23 -22.00
C GLU A 183 -9.40 -8.46 -21.19
N LYS A 184 -10.10 -8.25 -20.06
CA LYS A 184 -10.61 -9.35 -19.22
C LYS A 184 -11.61 -10.23 -19.97
N LEU A 185 -12.56 -9.63 -20.71
CA LEU A 185 -13.54 -10.38 -21.50
C LEU A 185 -12.88 -11.16 -22.64
N ALA A 186 -11.94 -10.53 -23.35
CA ALA A 186 -11.16 -11.19 -24.40
C ALA A 186 -10.39 -12.41 -23.86
N LYS A 187 -9.67 -12.24 -22.73
CA LYS A 187 -8.97 -13.34 -22.05
C LYS A 187 -9.92 -14.44 -21.57
N LYS A 188 -11.10 -14.09 -21.06
CA LYS A 188 -12.13 -15.05 -20.62
C LYS A 188 -12.63 -15.90 -21.79
N LEU A 189 -12.98 -15.27 -22.91
CA LEU A 189 -13.43 -15.98 -24.10
C LEU A 189 -12.33 -16.88 -24.68
N THR A 190 -11.08 -16.40 -24.75
CA THR A 190 -9.94 -17.19 -25.24
C THR A 190 -9.73 -18.45 -24.41
N LYS A 191 -9.82 -18.39 -23.08
CA LYS A 191 -9.70 -19.58 -22.22
C LYS A 191 -10.80 -20.61 -22.53
N LYS A 192 -12.03 -20.16 -22.72
CA LYS A 192 -13.16 -21.04 -23.08
C LYS A 192 -12.97 -21.67 -24.46
N LEU A 193 -12.58 -20.88 -25.47
CA LEU A 193 -12.29 -21.37 -26.83
C LEU A 193 -11.22 -22.48 -26.83
N ILE A 194 -10.13 -22.30 -26.08
CA ILE A 194 -9.07 -23.30 -25.93
C ILE A 194 -9.60 -24.56 -25.24
N LYS A 195 -10.45 -24.41 -24.20
CA LYS A 195 -11.09 -25.53 -23.49
C LYS A 195 -11.97 -26.35 -24.43
N TYR A 196 -12.70 -25.70 -25.34
CA TYR A 196 -13.58 -26.35 -26.33
C TYR A 196 -12.86 -26.84 -27.60
N GLY A 197 -11.53 -26.98 -27.57
CA GLY A 197 -10.77 -27.63 -28.65
C GLY A 197 -10.08 -26.70 -29.65
N LEU A 198 -10.35 -25.39 -29.64
CA LEU A 198 -9.68 -24.41 -30.52
C LEU A 198 -8.31 -24.00 -29.95
N LYS A 199 -7.37 -24.93 -29.94
CA LYS A 199 -6.02 -24.77 -29.34
C LYS A 199 -5.17 -23.68 -30.01
N ASN A 200 -5.46 -23.33 -31.26
CA ASN A 200 -4.76 -22.28 -32.02
C ASN A 200 -5.29 -20.85 -31.75
N THR A 201 -6.09 -20.67 -30.69
CA THR A 201 -6.62 -19.36 -30.28
C THR A 201 -5.56 -18.55 -29.52
N ARG A 202 -5.30 -17.30 -29.94
CA ARG A 202 -4.46 -16.36 -29.18
C ARG A 202 -5.16 -15.03 -28.94
N VAL A 203 -4.90 -14.42 -27.78
CA VAL A 203 -5.35 -13.06 -27.44
C VAL A 203 -4.20 -12.08 -27.65
N LYS A 204 -4.48 -10.92 -28.26
CA LYS A 204 -3.49 -9.85 -28.52
C LYS A 204 -4.09 -8.46 -28.33
N MET A 205 -3.23 -7.48 -28.08
CA MET A 205 -3.65 -6.08 -28.17
C MET A 205 -3.90 -5.70 -29.63
N MET A 206 -4.88 -4.84 -29.89
CA MET A 206 -5.17 -4.36 -31.25
C MET A 206 -3.94 -3.77 -31.96
N ASN A 207 -3.14 -2.96 -31.26
CA ASN A 207 -1.93 -2.37 -31.83
C ASN A 207 -0.83 -3.41 -32.15
N GLU A 208 -0.70 -4.50 -31.38
CA GLU A 208 0.28 -5.56 -31.66
C GLU A 208 -0.09 -6.39 -32.89
N PHE A 209 -1.39 -6.48 -33.19
CA PHE A 209 -1.88 -7.15 -34.38
C PHE A 209 -1.54 -6.38 -35.66
N VAL A 210 -1.38 -5.05 -35.58
CA VAL A 210 -0.92 -4.22 -36.71
C VAL A 210 0.46 -4.67 -37.17
N ASP A 211 1.38 -4.92 -36.23
CA ASP A 211 2.73 -5.37 -36.52
C ASP A 211 2.73 -6.75 -37.20
N GLU A 212 1.76 -7.61 -36.88
CA GLU A 212 1.54 -8.94 -37.49
C GLU A 212 1.02 -8.86 -38.94
N ILE A 213 0.23 -7.84 -39.25
CA ILE A 213 -0.28 -7.53 -40.60
C ILE A 213 0.84 -6.93 -41.46
N GLU A 214 1.51 -5.89 -40.95
CA GLU A 214 2.57 -5.17 -41.67
C GLU A 214 3.79 -6.06 -41.96
N SER A 215 4.11 -7.00 -41.06
CA SER A 215 5.18 -7.98 -41.27
C SER A 215 4.84 -9.11 -42.27
N GLY A 216 3.60 -9.19 -42.74
CA GLY A 216 3.17 -10.22 -43.70
C GLY A 216 3.28 -11.65 -43.16
N SER A 217 3.09 -11.83 -41.86
CA SER A 217 3.30 -13.10 -41.18
C SER A 217 2.49 -14.26 -41.80
N GLU A 218 3.09 -15.45 -41.85
CA GLU A 218 2.42 -16.65 -42.34
C GLU A 218 1.24 -17.07 -41.43
N GLU A 219 1.27 -16.63 -40.16
CA GLU A 219 0.17 -16.76 -39.20
C GLU A 219 -1.06 -15.95 -39.58
N PHE A 220 -0.89 -14.70 -40.05
CA PHE A 220 -2.02 -13.86 -40.50
C PHE A 220 -2.72 -14.44 -41.73
N LYS A 221 -1.96 -15.00 -42.68
CA LYS A 221 -2.52 -15.62 -43.90
C LYS A 221 -3.33 -16.89 -43.63
N LYS A 222 -3.11 -17.55 -42.49
CA LYS A 222 -3.82 -18.77 -42.06
C LYS A 222 -4.97 -18.47 -41.09
N LEU A 223 -5.27 -17.19 -40.83
CA LEU A 223 -6.25 -16.79 -39.83
C LEU A 223 -7.68 -17.06 -40.31
N ASN A 224 -8.46 -17.84 -39.57
CA ASN A 224 -9.85 -18.14 -39.92
C ASN A 224 -10.83 -17.13 -39.33
N TYR A 225 -10.66 -16.79 -38.05
CA TYR A 225 -11.58 -15.91 -37.31
C TYR A 225 -10.85 -14.80 -36.56
N LEU A 226 -11.40 -13.58 -36.65
CA LEU A 226 -10.99 -12.40 -35.88
C LEU A 226 -12.12 -11.95 -34.96
N ILE A 227 -11.90 -12.04 -33.66
CA ILE A 227 -12.86 -11.59 -32.65
C ILE A 227 -12.33 -10.32 -32.01
N VAL A 228 -13.12 -9.25 -32.01
CA VAL A 228 -12.66 -7.92 -31.57
C VAL A 228 -13.50 -7.42 -30.39
N PHE A 229 -12.82 -7.14 -29.27
CA PHE A 229 -13.40 -6.47 -28.11
C PHE A 229 -12.90 -5.03 -28.04
N CYS A 230 -13.79 -4.04 -28.12
CA CYS A 230 -13.38 -2.64 -28.01
C CYS A 230 -14.26 -1.88 -27.01
N SER A 231 -13.63 -1.15 -26.10
CA SER A 231 -14.33 -0.17 -25.27
C SER A 231 -14.34 1.19 -25.93
N THR A 232 -15.39 1.98 -25.73
CA THR A 232 -15.47 3.35 -26.24
C THR A 232 -14.91 4.34 -25.23
N THR A 233 -14.08 5.30 -25.66
CA THR A 233 -13.46 6.31 -24.79
C THR A 233 -13.90 7.73 -25.16
N GLY A 234 -13.96 8.64 -24.18
CA GLY A 234 -14.28 10.07 -24.43
C GLY A 234 -15.56 10.29 -25.26
N GLN A 235 -15.44 11.00 -26.38
CA GLN A 235 -16.52 11.29 -27.33
C GLN A 235 -16.59 10.25 -28.48
N GLY A 236 -16.50 8.97 -28.13
CA GLY A 236 -16.54 7.89 -29.11
C GLY A 236 -15.21 7.54 -29.75
N GLU A 237 -14.11 7.87 -29.08
CA GLU A 237 -12.75 7.54 -29.51
C GLU A 237 -12.42 6.07 -29.25
N ILE A 238 -11.39 5.59 -29.96
CA ILE A 238 -10.80 4.27 -29.77
C ILE A 238 -9.71 4.35 -28.68
N PRO A 239 -9.61 3.36 -27.78
CA PRO A 239 -8.60 3.26 -26.73
C PRO A 239 -7.17 3.40 -27.25
N LEU A 240 -6.25 3.84 -26.39
CA LEU A 240 -4.85 4.11 -26.77
C LEU A 240 -4.17 2.89 -27.40
N ASN A 241 -4.46 1.69 -26.87
CA ASN A 241 -3.95 0.40 -27.37
C ASN A 241 -4.66 -0.13 -28.64
N GLY A 242 -5.59 0.63 -29.22
CA GLY A 242 -6.24 0.34 -30.51
C GLY A 242 -6.09 1.44 -31.58
N ARG A 243 -5.45 2.58 -31.26
CA ARG A 243 -5.33 3.70 -32.20
C ARG A 243 -4.51 3.40 -33.45
N LYS A 244 -3.45 2.57 -33.37
CA LYS A 244 -2.69 2.17 -34.56
C LYS A 244 -3.55 1.28 -35.46
N PHE A 245 -4.28 0.35 -34.86
CA PHE A 245 -5.22 -0.52 -35.58
C PHE A 245 -6.30 0.29 -36.29
N TRP A 246 -6.87 1.30 -35.64
CA TRP A 246 -7.82 2.21 -36.29
C TRP A 246 -7.23 2.96 -37.48
N LYS A 247 -6.00 3.48 -37.35
CA LYS A 247 -5.30 4.16 -38.46
C LYS A 247 -5.05 3.23 -39.64
N LEU A 248 -4.65 1.98 -39.38
CA LEU A 248 -4.48 0.94 -40.40
C LEU A 248 -5.80 0.73 -41.17
N LEU A 249 -6.91 0.57 -40.45
CA LEU A 249 -8.22 0.42 -41.07
C LEU A 249 -8.60 1.66 -41.90
N GLY A 250 -8.21 2.87 -41.47
CA GLY A 250 -8.52 4.14 -42.14
C GLY A 250 -7.80 4.39 -43.47
N ASN A 251 -6.54 3.96 -43.60
CA ASN A 251 -5.67 4.34 -44.74
C ASN A 251 -5.83 3.47 -45.99
N GLY A 252 -6.51 2.32 -45.94
CA GLY A 252 -6.74 1.46 -47.11
C GLY A 252 -5.50 0.74 -47.67
N ASP A 253 -4.29 1.14 -47.29
CA ASP A 253 -3.00 0.61 -47.79
C ASP A 253 -2.46 -0.58 -46.96
N GLY A 254 -3.33 -1.35 -46.32
CA GLY A 254 -2.91 -2.61 -45.71
C GLY A 254 -2.62 -3.63 -46.81
N ASN A 255 -1.35 -3.97 -47.04
CA ASN A 255 -0.89 -5.04 -47.95
C ASN A 255 -1.46 -6.46 -47.64
N GLY A 256 -2.42 -6.59 -46.73
CA GLY A 256 -3.15 -7.82 -46.41
C GLY A 256 -4.62 -7.69 -46.82
N SER A 257 -5.06 -8.48 -47.80
CA SER A 257 -6.47 -8.60 -48.13
C SER A 257 -7.23 -9.21 -46.94
N PHE A 258 -8.28 -8.52 -46.46
CA PHE A 258 -9.19 -9.04 -45.43
C PHE A 258 -10.32 -9.91 -46.02
N GLU A 259 -10.33 -10.16 -47.33
CA GLU A 259 -11.43 -10.80 -48.09
C GLU A 259 -11.77 -12.24 -47.62
N ASP A 260 -10.79 -12.95 -47.06
CA ASP A 260 -10.94 -14.32 -46.58
C ASP A 260 -11.15 -14.44 -45.06
N LEU A 261 -11.19 -13.31 -44.34
CA LEU A 261 -11.27 -13.28 -42.88
C LEU A 261 -12.72 -13.19 -42.39
N ASN A 262 -13.10 -14.12 -41.51
CA ASN A 262 -14.36 -14.03 -40.77
C ASN A 262 -14.17 -13.18 -39.52
N TYR A 263 -15.08 -12.25 -39.23
CA TYR A 263 -14.94 -11.41 -38.04
C TYR A 263 -16.22 -11.28 -37.20
N MET A 264 -16.01 -11.00 -35.91
CA MET A 264 -17.05 -10.77 -34.91
C MET A 264 -16.61 -9.62 -34.00
N VAL A 265 -17.54 -8.72 -33.64
CA VAL A 265 -17.23 -7.56 -32.79
C VAL A 265 -18.14 -7.53 -31.57
N PHE A 266 -17.54 -7.28 -30.41
CA PHE A 266 -18.24 -6.98 -29.17
C PHE A 266 -17.80 -5.61 -28.63
N GLY A 267 -18.77 -4.72 -28.45
CA GLY A 267 -18.56 -3.39 -27.91
C GLY A 267 -18.85 -3.27 -26.42
N LEU A 268 -18.05 -2.45 -25.76
CA LEU A 268 -18.32 -1.96 -24.41
C LEU A 268 -18.54 -0.44 -24.47
N GLY A 269 -19.63 0.02 -23.89
CA GLY A 269 -19.96 1.43 -23.80
C GLY A 269 -21.00 1.70 -22.72
N ASP A 270 -21.12 2.96 -22.34
CA ASP A 270 -22.05 3.43 -21.31
C ASP A 270 -23.15 4.26 -22.00
N SER A 271 -24.42 3.86 -21.82
CA SER A 271 -25.57 4.56 -22.40
C SER A 271 -25.87 5.92 -21.74
N HIS A 272 -25.35 6.16 -20.53
CA HIS A 272 -25.53 7.36 -19.71
C HIS A 272 -24.23 8.15 -19.49
N TYR A 273 -23.19 7.86 -20.27
CA TYR A 273 -21.82 8.38 -20.10
C TYR A 273 -21.70 9.93 -20.04
N TRP A 274 -22.74 10.69 -20.45
CA TRP A 274 -22.80 12.16 -20.37
C TRP A 274 -24.24 12.68 -20.09
N PRO A 275 -24.40 13.85 -19.45
CA PRO A 275 -25.67 14.30 -18.87
C PRO A 275 -26.73 14.79 -19.88
N LYS A 276 -26.43 14.84 -21.19
CA LYS A 276 -27.34 15.34 -22.24
C LYS A 276 -27.88 14.19 -23.08
N LYS A 277 -29.18 14.24 -23.41
CA LYS A 277 -29.86 13.24 -24.28
C LYS A 277 -29.23 13.10 -25.68
N GLU A 278 -28.50 14.12 -26.13
CA GLU A 278 -27.84 14.16 -27.45
C GLU A 278 -26.57 13.30 -27.53
N ASP A 279 -26.00 12.90 -26.38
CA ASP A 279 -24.71 12.19 -26.30
C ASP A 279 -24.86 10.66 -26.39
N ILE A 280 -26.09 10.13 -26.40
CA ILE A 280 -26.41 8.71 -26.62
C ILE A 280 -25.76 8.18 -27.91
N ARG A 281 -25.53 9.05 -28.91
CA ARG A 281 -24.82 8.71 -30.16
C ARG A 281 -23.41 8.14 -29.96
N PHE A 282 -22.78 8.40 -28.82
CA PHE A 282 -21.44 7.89 -28.50
C PHE A 282 -21.46 6.49 -27.88
N TYR A 283 -22.64 5.95 -27.53
CA TYR A 283 -22.79 4.61 -26.98
C TYR A 283 -22.22 3.55 -27.93
N ASN A 284 -21.18 2.83 -27.47
CA ASN A 284 -20.47 1.79 -28.22
C ASN A 284 -19.91 2.25 -29.59
N LYS A 285 -19.67 3.56 -29.75
CA LYS A 285 -19.31 4.13 -31.05
C LYS A 285 -18.01 3.55 -31.62
N ALA A 286 -16.97 3.38 -30.80
CA ALA A 286 -15.69 2.82 -31.25
C ALA A 286 -15.84 1.45 -31.92
N SER A 287 -16.64 0.57 -31.33
CA SER A 287 -16.86 -0.80 -31.81
C SER A 287 -17.77 -0.83 -33.03
N LYS A 288 -18.76 0.06 -33.10
CA LYS A 288 -19.60 0.25 -34.30
C LYS A 288 -18.78 0.75 -35.48
N ASP A 289 -17.87 1.69 -35.24
CA ASP A 289 -16.99 2.26 -36.26
C ASP A 289 -16.00 1.20 -36.80
N ILE A 290 -15.43 0.36 -35.91
CA ILE A 290 -14.59 -0.78 -36.31
C ILE A 290 -15.39 -1.81 -37.12
N ASP A 291 -16.60 -2.15 -36.68
CA ASP A 291 -17.47 -3.13 -37.34
C ASP A 291 -17.84 -2.71 -38.76
N MET A 292 -18.21 -1.44 -38.98
CA MET A 292 -18.47 -0.89 -40.32
C MET A 292 -17.21 -0.87 -41.19
N LYS A 293 -16.05 -0.56 -40.61
CA LYS A 293 -14.82 -0.41 -41.38
C LYS A 293 -14.25 -1.76 -41.82
N LEU A 294 -14.30 -2.78 -40.98
CA LEU A 294 -13.92 -4.15 -41.35
C LEU A 294 -14.79 -4.69 -42.50
N GLU A 295 -16.10 -4.41 -42.48
CA GLU A 295 -17.02 -4.78 -43.56
C GLU A 295 -16.65 -4.07 -44.87
N SER A 296 -16.32 -2.78 -44.82
CA SER A 296 -15.91 -2.01 -46.01
C SER A 296 -14.58 -2.46 -46.62
N LEU A 297 -13.74 -3.16 -45.86
CA LEU A 297 -12.43 -3.67 -46.28
C LEU A 297 -12.49 -5.12 -46.79
N GLY A 298 -13.69 -5.69 -46.94
CA GLY A 298 -13.91 -7.01 -47.53
C GLY A 298 -14.00 -8.17 -46.54
N ALA A 299 -13.87 -7.94 -45.23
CA ALA A 299 -14.01 -9.00 -44.22
C ALA A 299 -15.46 -9.51 -44.14
N LYS A 300 -15.63 -10.82 -43.95
CA LYS A 300 -16.95 -11.46 -43.87
C LYS A 300 -17.46 -11.40 -42.43
N LYS A 301 -18.51 -10.60 -42.20
CA LYS A 301 -19.19 -10.52 -40.89
C LYS A 301 -19.89 -11.84 -40.58
N SER A 302 -19.46 -12.54 -39.53
CA SER A 302 -20.04 -13.84 -39.15
C SER A 302 -21.14 -13.73 -38.10
N LEU A 303 -21.15 -12.64 -37.33
CA LEU A 303 -22.14 -12.41 -36.27
C LEU A 303 -22.47 -10.92 -36.18
N LYS A 304 -23.73 -10.61 -35.83
CA LYS A 304 -24.13 -9.22 -35.53
C LYS A 304 -23.31 -8.68 -34.35
N ILE A 305 -22.93 -7.41 -34.42
CA ILE A 305 -22.22 -6.74 -33.32
C ILE A 305 -22.97 -6.90 -31.99
N GLY A 306 -22.25 -7.36 -30.96
CA GLY A 306 -22.75 -7.39 -29.59
C GLY A 306 -22.46 -6.07 -28.90
N LEU A 307 -23.41 -5.58 -28.09
CA LEU A 307 -23.31 -4.30 -27.40
C LEU A 307 -23.52 -4.53 -25.90
N GLY A 308 -22.49 -4.28 -25.11
CA GLY A 308 -22.58 -4.23 -23.66
C GLY A 308 -22.89 -2.81 -23.17
N ASP A 309 -23.74 -2.71 -22.16
CA ASP A 309 -24.07 -1.47 -21.46
C ASP A 309 -23.57 -1.53 -20.01
N GLU A 310 -22.80 -0.52 -19.59
CA GLU A 310 -22.33 -0.40 -18.21
C GLU A 310 -23.47 -0.07 -17.21
N GLN A 311 -24.60 0.43 -17.70
CA GLN A 311 -25.75 0.86 -16.87
C GLN A 311 -26.81 -0.23 -16.65
N ASP A 312 -26.64 -1.41 -17.26
CA ASP A 312 -27.53 -2.54 -17.01
C ASP A 312 -27.37 -3.04 -15.56
N PRO A 313 -28.43 -3.58 -14.90
CA PRO A 313 -28.33 -4.11 -13.54
C PRO A 313 -27.25 -5.19 -13.35
N ASN A 314 -26.92 -5.95 -14.39
CA ASN A 314 -25.81 -6.92 -14.38
C ASN A 314 -24.60 -6.44 -15.23
N GLY A 315 -24.60 -5.15 -15.59
CA GLY A 315 -23.62 -4.48 -16.43
C GLY A 315 -23.46 -5.09 -17.81
N ILE A 316 -22.24 -5.00 -18.33
CA ILE A 316 -21.84 -5.42 -19.67
C ILE A 316 -22.13 -6.91 -19.95
N LEU A 317 -22.25 -7.72 -18.89
CA LEU A 317 -22.45 -9.16 -18.99
C LEU A 317 -23.80 -9.55 -19.59
N THR A 318 -24.83 -8.72 -19.45
CA THR A 318 -26.17 -9.00 -20.03
C THR A 318 -26.08 -9.11 -21.56
N GLY A 319 -25.46 -8.13 -22.20
CA GLY A 319 -25.22 -8.16 -23.65
C GLY A 319 -24.19 -9.23 -24.06
N TYR A 320 -23.17 -9.44 -23.24
CA TYR A 320 -22.10 -10.40 -23.52
C TYR A 320 -22.60 -11.86 -23.53
N ARG A 321 -23.42 -12.27 -22.57
CA ARG A 321 -23.93 -13.65 -22.47
C ARG A 321 -24.78 -14.04 -23.67
N VAL A 322 -25.62 -13.13 -24.16
CA VAL A 322 -26.44 -13.36 -25.37
C VAL A 322 -25.55 -13.50 -26.59
N TRP A 323 -24.56 -12.61 -26.72
CA TRP A 323 -23.64 -12.62 -27.85
C TRP A 323 -22.71 -13.84 -27.83
N GLU A 324 -22.21 -14.25 -26.66
CA GLU A 324 -21.34 -15.42 -26.46
C GLU A 324 -22.03 -16.72 -26.93
N LYS A 325 -23.31 -16.91 -26.63
CA LYS A 325 -24.08 -18.07 -27.11
C LYS A 325 -24.15 -18.16 -28.63
N GLU A 326 -24.27 -17.02 -29.31
CA GLU A 326 -24.28 -17.00 -30.77
C GLU A 326 -22.88 -17.22 -31.36
N VAL A 327 -21.81 -16.78 -30.68
CA VAL A 327 -20.42 -17.10 -31.06
C VAL A 327 -20.20 -18.61 -31.09
N TRP A 328 -20.70 -19.35 -30.09
CA TRP A 328 -20.58 -20.82 -30.06
C TRP A 328 -21.25 -21.50 -31.25
N LYS A 329 -22.45 -21.04 -31.63
CA LYS A 329 -23.17 -21.54 -32.81
C LYS A 329 -22.40 -21.31 -34.09
N VAL A 330 -21.82 -20.12 -34.28
CA VAL A 330 -21.05 -19.78 -35.48
C VAL A 330 -19.77 -20.60 -35.56
N LEU A 331 -19.12 -20.87 -34.42
CA LEU A 331 -17.93 -21.71 -34.38
C LEU A 331 -18.24 -23.21 -34.45
N GLY A 332 -19.51 -23.62 -34.51
CA GLY A 332 -19.90 -25.03 -34.65
C GLY A 332 -19.58 -25.89 -33.42
N ILE A 333 -19.51 -25.27 -32.24
CA ILE A 333 -19.28 -25.97 -30.98
C ILE A 333 -20.65 -26.46 -30.49
N GLN A 334 -20.90 -27.78 -30.56
CA GLN A 334 -22.12 -28.38 -30.02
C GLN A 334 -22.06 -28.35 -28.50
N GLU A 335 -23.06 -27.74 -27.87
CA GLU A 335 -23.38 -28.01 -26.46
C GLU A 335 -23.94 -29.44 -26.41
N ASP A 336 -23.06 -30.44 -26.23
CA ASP A 336 -23.51 -31.81 -25.99
C ASP A 336 -24.39 -31.82 -24.73
N GLY A 337 -25.62 -32.30 -24.93
CA GLY A 337 -26.72 -32.25 -23.98
C GLY A 337 -26.62 -33.23 -22.82
N ASP A 338 -25.58 -33.08 -22.01
CA ASP A 338 -25.80 -33.15 -20.58
C ASP A 338 -26.10 -31.72 -20.14
N GLU A 339 -27.12 -31.54 -19.30
CA GLU A 339 -27.06 -30.46 -18.33
C GLU A 339 -25.73 -30.66 -17.60
N VAL A 340 -24.66 -30.03 -18.11
CA VAL A 340 -23.62 -29.51 -17.24
C VAL A 340 -24.46 -28.63 -16.34
N GLU A 341 -24.89 -29.20 -15.19
CA GLU A 341 -25.27 -28.42 -14.01
C GLU A 341 -24.40 -27.20 -14.12
N ASP A 342 -24.98 -26.02 -14.35
CA ASP A 342 -24.23 -24.76 -14.44
C ASP A 342 -23.16 -24.91 -13.37
N GLU A 343 -21.92 -25.22 -13.75
CA GLU A 343 -20.87 -25.53 -12.78
C GLU A 343 -20.80 -24.19 -12.09
N VAL A 344 -21.43 -24.11 -10.92
CA VAL A 344 -21.72 -22.87 -10.21
C VAL A 344 -20.37 -22.22 -10.20
N GLU A 345 -20.16 -21.15 -11.00
CA GLU A 345 -18.84 -20.55 -11.18
C GLU A 345 -18.30 -20.43 -9.77
N ASP A 346 -17.30 -21.26 -9.39
CA ASP A 346 -16.97 -21.49 -7.98
C ASP A 346 -16.95 -20.12 -7.32
N GLU A 347 -17.89 -19.87 -6.40
CA GLU A 347 -18.11 -18.51 -5.92
C GLU A 347 -16.75 -17.95 -5.49
N PRO A 348 -16.34 -16.77 -5.99
CA PRO A 348 -14.99 -16.30 -5.79
C PRO A 348 -14.68 -16.31 -4.30
N ILE A 349 -13.59 -16.99 -3.90
CA ILE A 349 -13.24 -17.18 -2.50
C ILE A 349 -13.17 -15.82 -1.80
N THR A 350 -14.15 -15.56 -0.93
CA THR A 350 -14.26 -14.28 -0.23
C THR A 350 -13.43 -14.29 1.05
N ASN A 351 -13.23 -13.10 1.62
CA ASN A 351 -12.67 -12.98 2.97
C ASN A 351 -13.51 -13.72 4.03
N GLU A 352 -14.82 -13.88 3.83
CA GLU A 352 -15.67 -14.64 4.74
C GLU A 352 -15.38 -16.14 4.63
N HIS A 353 -15.22 -16.67 3.41
CA HIS A 353 -14.82 -18.06 3.17
C HIS A 353 -13.47 -18.36 3.83
N ILE A 354 -12.48 -17.47 3.69
CA ILE A 354 -11.16 -17.63 4.30
C ILE A 354 -11.26 -17.64 5.84
N LYS A 355 -12.07 -16.76 6.44
CA LYS A 355 -12.23 -16.73 7.91
C LYS A 355 -12.85 -18.02 8.43
N LEU A 356 -13.92 -18.50 7.80
CA LEU A 356 -14.60 -19.73 8.18
C LEU A 356 -13.67 -20.95 8.03
N ALA A 357 -12.94 -21.04 6.92
CA ALA A 357 -12.00 -22.13 6.66
C ALA A 357 -10.72 -22.06 7.50
N SER A 358 -10.45 -20.93 8.16
CA SER A 358 -9.22 -20.75 8.95
C SER A 358 -9.22 -21.44 10.31
N GLU A 359 -10.34 -22.02 10.75
CA GLU A 359 -10.47 -22.66 12.07
C GLU A 359 -10.01 -21.73 13.21
N PHE A 360 -10.74 -20.62 13.38
CA PHE A 360 -10.44 -19.59 14.37
C PHE A 360 -9.05 -18.99 14.22
N LEU A 361 -8.70 -18.63 12.97
CA LEU A 361 -7.49 -17.92 12.57
C LEU A 361 -6.21 -18.76 12.55
N ARG A 362 -6.28 -20.10 12.53
CA ARG A 362 -5.09 -20.94 12.29
C ARG A 362 -4.64 -20.87 10.83
N GLY A 363 -5.57 -21.11 9.91
CA GLY A 363 -5.28 -21.27 8.48
C GLY A 363 -4.18 -22.31 8.24
N THR A 364 -3.34 -22.05 7.26
CA THR A 364 -2.13 -22.85 6.97
C THR A 364 -0.86 -22.09 7.35
N ILE A 365 -0.97 -21.14 8.30
CA ILE A 365 0.12 -20.20 8.62
C ILE A 365 1.37 -20.95 9.08
N ARG A 366 1.21 -22.03 9.86
CA ARG A 366 2.35 -22.78 10.40
C ARG A 366 3.13 -23.46 9.28
N GLU A 367 2.43 -24.12 8.37
CA GLU A 367 2.98 -24.75 7.17
C GLU A 367 3.62 -23.69 6.28
N GLY A 368 2.91 -22.58 6.06
CA GLY A 368 3.39 -21.43 5.31
C GLY A 368 4.70 -20.87 5.86
N LEU A 369 4.87 -20.75 7.19
CA LEU A 369 6.11 -20.28 7.81
C LEU A 369 7.30 -21.24 7.61
N MET A 370 7.04 -22.54 7.43
CA MET A 370 8.07 -23.56 7.20
C MET A 370 8.49 -23.66 5.72
N ASP A 371 7.65 -23.22 4.80
CA ASP A 371 7.96 -23.20 3.38
C ASP A 371 9.03 -22.14 3.05
N THR A 372 10.21 -22.58 2.64
CA THR A 372 11.33 -21.72 2.24
C THR A 372 11.43 -21.50 0.73
N SER A 373 10.50 -22.03 -0.07
CA SER A 373 10.52 -21.89 -1.54
C SER A 373 10.18 -20.46 -2.01
N THR A 374 9.50 -19.67 -1.18
CA THR A 374 9.14 -18.27 -1.43
C THR A 374 9.25 -17.42 -0.16
N GLY A 375 9.55 -16.13 -0.33
CA GLY A 375 9.46 -15.13 0.74
C GLY A 375 8.03 -14.80 1.19
N ALA A 376 7.00 -15.25 0.47
CA ALA A 376 5.58 -15.00 0.76
C ALA A 376 4.93 -16.08 1.64
N LEU A 377 3.75 -15.76 2.15
CA LEU A 377 2.73 -16.71 2.62
C LEU A 377 1.67 -16.88 1.53
N ALA A 378 0.89 -17.97 1.63
CA ALA A 378 -0.29 -18.16 0.81
C ALA A 378 -1.26 -16.98 0.92
N GLU A 379 -2.02 -16.68 -0.14
CA GLU A 379 -2.91 -15.51 -0.16
C GLU A 379 -3.97 -15.54 0.95
N SER A 380 -4.54 -16.73 1.22
CA SER A 380 -5.47 -16.97 2.32
C SER A 380 -4.84 -16.63 3.67
N ASP A 381 -3.63 -17.14 3.94
CA ASP A 381 -2.86 -16.84 5.15
C ASP A 381 -2.47 -15.36 5.23
N GLY A 382 -2.21 -14.71 4.09
CA GLY A 382 -2.03 -13.27 4.00
C GLY A 382 -3.25 -12.47 4.50
N GLN A 383 -4.47 -13.03 4.42
CA GLN A 383 -5.66 -12.44 5.06
C GLN A 383 -5.76 -12.80 6.55
N VAL A 384 -5.48 -14.04 6.94
CA VAL A 384 -5.61 -14.52 8.32
C VAL A 384 -4.54 -13.91 9.24
N THR A 385 -3.31 -13.77 8.77
CA THR A 385 -2.20 -13.11 9.49
C THR A 385 -2.49 -11.66 9.85
N LYS A 386 -3.43 -11.00 9.15
CA LYS A 386 -3.90 -9.66 9.56
C LYS A 386 -4.57 -9.69 10.93
N PHE A 387 -5.22 -10.77 11.35
CA PHE A 387 -5.77 -10.86 12.71
C PHE A 387 -4.67 -11.01 13.78
N HIS A 388 -3.49 -11.46 13.38
CA HIS A 388 -2.28 -11.55 14.19
C HIS A 388 -1.41 -10.29 14.11
N GLY A 389 -1.96 -9.19 13.57
CA GLY A 389 -1.22 -7.91 13.49
C GLY A 389 -0.23 -7.81 12.33
N ILE A 390 -0.21 -8.79 11.41
CA ILE A 390 0.80 -8.91 10.37
C ILE A 390 0.20 -8.59 8.98
N TYR A 391 0.92 -7.83 8.16
CA TYR A 391 0.62 -7.68 6.74
C TYR A 391 1.81 -8.15 5.93
N GLN A 392 1.58 -9.08 5.01
CA GLN A 392 2.52 -9.28 3.91
C GLN A 392 2.56 -8.02 3.03
N GLN A 393 3.77 -7.63 2.70
CA GLN A 393 4.14 -6.49 1.88
C GLN A 393 5.29 -6.91 0.98
N ASP A 394 5.71 -5.98 0.14
CA ASP A 394 6.91 -6.10 -0.66
C ASP A 394 7.45 -4.69 -0.92
N ASP A 395 8.73 -4.61 -1.27
CA ASP A 395 9.33 -3.35 -1.67
C ASP A 395 8.95 -3.01 -3.11
N ARG A 396 8.05 -2.03 -3.24
CA ARG A 396 7.53 -1.57 -4.53
C ARG A 396 8.50 -0.72 -5.32
N ASP A 397 9.58 -0.21 -4.71
CA ASP A 397 10.59 0.57 -5.43
C ASP A 397 11.47 -0.35 -6.31
N VAL A 398 11.71 -1.60 -5.89
CA VAL A 398 12.53 -2.57 -6.64
C VAL A 398 11.73 -3.65 -7.37
N ARG A 399 10.39 -3.67 -7.21
CA ARG A 399 9.51 -4.70 -7.78
C ARG A 399 9.66 -4.85 -9.29
N GLU A 400 9.70 -3.73 -10.02
CA GLU A 400 9.81 -3.74 -11.48
C GLU A 400 11.16 -4.32 -11.94
N ALA A 401 12.26 -3.86 -11.34
CA ALA A 401 13.60 -4.38 -11.63
C ALA A 401 13.70 -5.90 -11.36
N ARG A 402 13.20 -6.36 -10.21
CA ARG A 402 13.17 -7.79 -9.87
C ARG A 402 12.32 -8.62 -10.83
N SER A 403 11.18 -8.09 -11.24
CA SER A 403 10.32 -8.77 -12.23
C SER A 403 11.00 -8.93 -13.58
N LEU A 404 11.81 -7.95 -14.02
CA LEU A 404 12.60 -8.04 -15.25
C LEU A 404 13.71 -9.09 -15.15
N GLU A 405 14.24 -9.31 -13.95
CA GLU A 405 15.22 -10.37 -13.64
C GLU A 405 14.57 -11.76 -13.43
N GLY A 406 13.24 -11.86 -13.53
CA GLY A 406 12.52 -13.11 -13.27
C GLY A 406 12.49 -13.52 -11.78
N LEU A 407 12.82 -12.60 -10.88
CA LEU A 407 12.79 -12.81 -9.44
C LEU A 407 11.41 -12.50 -8.86
N GLU A 408 11.05 -13.18 -7.77
CA GLU A 408 9.86 -12.84 -7.00
C GLU A 408 9.96 -11.43 -6.38
N PRO A 409 8.84 -10.76 -6.06
CA PRO A 409 8.87 -9.51 -5.30
C PRO A 409 9.74 -9.62 -4.04
N ALA A 410 10.36 -8.51 -3.63
CA ALA A 410 11.11 -8.47 -2.37
C ALA A 410 10.15 -8.48 -1.18
N TYR A 411 9.58 -9.66 -0.89
CA TYR A 411 8.58 -9.84 0.15
C TYR A 411 9.14 -9.50 1.52
N SER A 412 8.32 -8.79 2.28
CA SER A 412 8.56 -8.49 3.69
C SER A 412 7.22 -8.38 4.39
N PHE A 413 7.25 -8.14 5.69
CA PHE A 413 6.06 -8.06 6.50
C PHE A 413 6.11 -6.79 7.35
N MET A 414 4.95 -6.16 7.50
CA MET A 414 4.71 -5.17 8.54
C MET A 414 4.00 -5.83 9.72
N VAL A 415 4.53 -5.58 10.91
CA VAL A 415 3.96 -6.05 12.17
C VAL A 415 3.52 -4.86 13.00
N ARG A 416 2.28 -4.89 13.49
CA ARG A 416 1.69 -3.81 14.30
C ARG A 416 1.36 -4.32 15.70
N CYS A 417 1.70 -3.54 16.72
CA CYS A 417 1.34 -3.86 18.10
C CYS A 417 -0.11 -3.44 18.43
N ARG A 418 -0.73 -4.15 19.36
CA ARG A 418 -1.88 -3.68 20.12
C ARG A 418 -1.34 -2.95 21.35
N LEU A 419 -1.65 -1.67 21.48
CA LEU A 419 -1.13 -0.80 22.54
C LEU A 419 -2.23 0.19 22.95
N PRO A 420 -3.15 -0.18 23.87
CA PRO A 420 -4.25 0.69 24.25
C PRO A 420 -3.73 2.05 24.73
N ALA A 421 -4.36 3.13 24.26
CA ALA A 421 -3.96 4.52 24.53
C ALA A 421 -2.51 4.91 24.15
N GLY A 422 -1.76 4.03 23.46
CA GLY A 422 -0.37 4.26 23.12
C GLY A 422 0.60 4.42 24.27
N VAL A 423 0.25 3.94 25.47
CA VAL A 423 1.13 4.01 26.64
C VAL A 423 2.14 2.87 26.58
N CYS A 424 3.42 3.20 26.71
CA CYS A 424 4.54 2.26 26.63
C CYS A 424 5.53 2.54 27.76
N THR A 425 6.00 1.49 28.43
CA THR A 425 7.05 1.61 29.45
C THR A 425 8.43 1.82 28.80
N PRO A 426 9.41 2.39 29.52
CA PRO A 426 10.76 2.50 28.99
C PRO A 426 11.40 1.16 28.59
N GLN A 427 11.10 0.08 29.32
CA GLN A 427 11.55 -1.27 28.99
C GLN A 427 10.91 -1.79 27.69
N GLN A 428 9.61 -1.56 27.50
CA GLN A 428 8.93 -1.88 26.24
C GLN A 428 9.53 -1.09 25.07
N TRP A 429 9.86 0.19 25.27
CA TRP A 429 10.54 0.99 24.26
C TRP A 429 11.91 0.42 23.87
N LEU A 430 12.72 0.01 24.85
CA LEU A 430 14.02 -0.63 24.60
C LEU A 430 13.87 -1.92 23.80
N MET A 431 12.83 -2.72 24.07
CA MET A 431 12.53 -3.91 23.28
C MET A 431 12.12 -3.56 21.85
N VAL A 432 11.31 -2.52 21.64
CA VAL A 432 10.96 -2.05 20.28
C VAL A 432 12.20 -1.58 19.51
N ASP A 433 13.09 -0.82 20.15
CA ASP A 433 14.37 -0.41 19.56
C ASP A 433 15.21 -1.62 19.13
N GLU A 434 15.40 -2.59 20.02
CA GLU A 434 16.21 -3.78 19.75
C GLU A 434 15.59 -4.66 18.66
N LEU A 435 14.28 -4.90 18.71
CA LEU A 435 13.59 -5.74 17.72
C LEU A 435 13.55 -5.10 16.35
N SER A 436 13.42 -3.76 16.27
CA SER A 436 13.52 -3.06 14.98
C SER A 436 14.91 -3.23 14.35
N ARG A 437 15.98 -3.25 15.16
CA ARG A 437 17.37 -3.50 14.70
C ARG A 437 17.61 -4.94 14.28
N THR A 438 17.16 -5.89 15.09
CA THR A 438 17.56 -7.30 14.96
C THR A 438 16.62 -8.10 14.06
N LYS A 439 15.36 -7.69 13.92
CA LYS A 439 14.32 -8.43 13.18
C LYS A 439 13.65 -7.60 12.08
N GLY A 440 13.67 -6.28 12.17
CA GLY A 440 13.12 -5.35 11.18
C GLY A 440 14.19 -4.66 10.33
N ASN A 441 13.89 -3.44 9.89
CA ASN A 441 14.75 -2.63 9.02
C ASN A 441 15.44 -1.47 9.76
N ASP A 442 15.76 -1.63 11.05
CA ASP A 442 16.36 -0.60 11.91
C ASP A 442 15.50 0.67 12.10
N THR A 443 14.23 0.64 11.71
CA THR A 443 13.29 1.73 11.98
C THR A 443 12.00 1.19 12.57
N PHE A 444 11.24 2.06 13.22
CA PHE A 444 9.84 1.78 13.56
C PHE A 444 9.01 3.05 13.41
N LYS A 445 7.70 2.86 13.30
CA LYS A 445 6.77 3.96 13.03
C LYS A 445 5.72 4.09 14.13
N LEU A 446 5.53 5.30 14.64
CA LEU A 446 4.39 5.72 15.45
C LEU A 446 3.22 6.02 14.53
N THR A 447 2.03 5.53 14.89
CA THR A 447 0.88 5.55 13.98
C THR A 447 -0.20 6.52 14.42
N THR A 448 -1.10 6.86 13.50
CA THR A 448 -2.32 7.62 13.76
C THR A 448 -3.32 6.90 14.68
N ARG A 449 -2.96 5.72 15.18
CA ARG A 449 -3.71 4.97 16.20
C ARG A 449 -2.88 4.59 17.43
N GLN A 450 -1.92 5.45 17.78
CA GLN A 450 -1.18 5.33 19.04
C GLN A 450 -0.51 3.96 19.22
N THR A 451 0.13 3.45 18.18
CA THR A 451 0.86 2.17 18.26
C THR A 451 2.08 2.15 17.34
N PHE A 452 2.94 1.16 17.53
CA PHE A 452 4.13 0.87 16.74
C PHE A 452 3.83 0.05 15.49
N GLN A 453 4.63 0.27 14.44
CA GLN A 453 4.77 -0.61 13.29
C GLN A 453 6.24 -0.90 12.99
N PHE A 454 6.57 -2.17 12.87
CA PHE A 454 7.82 -2.67 12.30
C PHE A 454 7.63 -2.91 10.82
N HIS A 455 8.59 -2.51 9.99
CA HIS A 455 8.58 -2.75 8.54
C HIS A 455 9.83 -3.53 8.12
N GLY A 456 9.80 -4.13 6.94
CA GLY A 456 10.94 -4.86 6.39
C GLY A 456 11.26 -6.17 7.13
N VAL A 457 10.31 -6.71 7.87
CA VAL A 457 10.49 -7.98 8.59
C VAL A 457 10.42 -9.10 7.57
N VAL A 458 11.49 -9.85 7.35
CA VAL A 458 11.48 -11.01 6.45
C VAL A 458 10.78 -12.21 7.09
N LYS A 459 10.26 -13.13 6.28
CA LYS A 459 9.48 -14.31 6.73
C LYS A 459 10.13 -15.08 7.89
N LYS A 460 11.44 -15.38 7.77
CA LYS A 460 12.22 -16.08 8.82
C LYS A 460 12.29 -15.35 10.17
N ASN A 461 12.13 -14.03 10.17
CA ASN A 461 12.20 -13.19 11.37
C ASN A 461 10.83 -12.95 12.02
N LEU A 462 9.72 -13.25 11.34
CA LEU A 462 8.36 -13.00 11.83
C LEU A 462 8.14 -13.60 13.22
N LYS A 463 8.35 -14.91 13.36
CA LYS A 463 8.08 -15.61 14.63
C LYS A 463 8.92 -15.05 15.77
N GLY A 464 10.22 -14.86 15.55
CA GLY A 464 11.12 -14.28 16.56
C GLY A 464 10.75 -12.85 16.95
N LEU A 465 10.27 -12.03 16.01
CA LEU A 465 9.76 -10.69 16.31
C LEU A 465 8.51 -10.74 17.20
N ILE A 466 7.53 -11.58 16.85
CA ILE A 466 6.29 -11.71 17.64
C ILE A 466 6.58 -12.21 19.05
N GLN A 467 7.48 -13.18 19.19
CA GLN A 467 7.95 -13.67 20.49
C GLN A 467 8.63 -12.57 21.31
N GLY A 468 9.51 -11.78 20.70
CA GLY A 468 10.16 -10.65 21.36
C GLY A 468 9.17 -9.57 21.82
N ILE A 469 8.17 -9.24 20.99
CA ILE A 469 7.09 -8.33 21.38
C ILE A 469 6.34 -8.90 22.58
N ASN A 470 6.01 -10.20 22.56
CA ASN A 470 5.30 -10.85 23.67
C ASN A 470 6.10 -10.88 24.99
N GLN A 471 7.42 -11.09 24.91
CA GLN A 471 8.30 -11.03 26.08
C GLN A 471 8.32 -9.65 26.74
N SER A 472 8.00 -8.58 25.99
CA SER A 472 7.86 -7.22 26.53
C SER A 472 6.47 -6.91 27.12
N LEU A 473 5.60 -7.93 27.25
CA LEU A 473 4.20 -7.78 27.68
C LEU A 473 3.34 -6.94 26.73
N MET A 474 3.75 -6.85 25.46
CA MET A 474 2.93 -6.34 24.37
C MET A 474 2.46 -7.50 23.49
N ASP A 475 1.43 -7.30 22.68
CA ASP A 475 1.01 -8.29 21.68
C ASP A 475 0.63 -7.61 20.37
N THR A 476 0.37 -8.44 19.36
CA THR A 476 -0.01 -8.00 18.01
C THR A 476 -1.40 -8.54 17.62
N LEU A 477 -2.00 -9.36 18.48
CA LEU A 477 -3.33 -9.92 18.28
C LEU A 477 -4.35 -8.78 18.16
N ALA A 478 -5.22 -8.86 17.16
CA ALA A 478 -6.24 -7.86 16.87
C ALA A 478 -5.72 -6.43 16.59
N ALA A 479 -4.41 -6.21 16.41
CA ALA A 479 -3.90 -4.92 15.95
C ALA A 479 -4.40 -4.59 14.51
N CYS A 480 -4.73 -5.63 13.76
CA CYS A 480 -5.14 -5.60 12.36
C CYS A 480 -6.41 -6.48 12.14
N GLY A 481 -6.71 -6.95 10.93
CA GLY A 481 -7.88 -7.84 10.71
C GLY A 481 -9.26 -7.16 10.78
N ASP A 482 -10.31 -8.00 10.75
CA ASP A 482 -11.73 -7.63 10.90
C ASP A 482 -12.21 -7.87 12.33
N VAL A 483 -11.59 -7.12 13.24
CA VAL A 483 -11.80 -7.14 14.69
C VAL A 483 -11.68 -5.72 15.23
N ASN A 484 -11.93 -5.54 16.53
CA ASN A 484 -11.61 -4.30 17.21
C ASN A 484 -10.11 -3.97 17.09
N ARG A 485 -9.80 -2.75 16.65
CA ARG A 485 -8.43 -2.23 16.57
C ARG A 485 -8.03 -1.59 17.91
N THR A 486 -6.76 -1.21 18.06
CA THR A 486 -6.26 -0.42 19.20
C THR A 486 -7.24 0.66 19.62
N VAL A 487 -7.68 0.63 20.88
CA VAL A 487 -8.54 1.66 21.49
C VAL A 487 -7.67 2.87 21.80
N MET A 488 -8.05 4.04 21.28
CA MET A 488 -7.30 5.28 21.46
C MET A 488 -7.87 6.10 22.61
N CYS A 489 -7.04 6.91 23.25
CA CYS A 489 -7.51 8.03 24.06
C CYS A 489 -6.65 9.27 23.83
N SER A 490 -7.17 10.45 24.19
CA SER A 490 -6.37 11.68 24.20
C SER A 490 -5.07 11.47 24.95
N ALA A 491 -3.95 11.95 24.40
CA ALA A 491 -2.62 11.56 24.89
C ALA A 491 -2.13 12.40 26.07
N ASN A 492 -2.63 13.63 26.20
CA ASN A 492 -2.11 14.66 27.10
C ASN A 492 -2.58 14.48 28.56
N PRO A 493 -1.69 14.15 29.53
CA PRO A 493 -2.04 13.97 30.95
C PRO A 493 -1.97 15.25 31.80
N THR A 494 -2.40 16.40 31.29
CA THR A 494 -2.41 17.64 32.09
C THR A 494 -3.34 17.55 33.30
N GLU A 495 -4.44 16.79 33.19
CA GLU A 495 -5.24 16.32 34.32
C GLU A 495 -4.97 14.83 34.55
N ALA A 496 -3.93 14.55 35.33
CA ALA A 496 -3.38 13.22 35.59
C ALA A 496 -4.44 12.24 36.08
N HIS A 497 -5.31 12.64 37.00
CA HIS A 497 -6.34 11.75 37.54
C HIS A 497 -7.40 11.38 36.48
N ILE A 498 -7.96 12.37 35.77
CA ILE A 498 -8.91 12.15 34.65
C ILE A 498 -8.28 11.26 33.60
N HIS A 499 -7.06 11.61 33.17
CA HIS A 499 -6.36 10.86 32.15
C HIS A 499 -6.12 9.41 32.59
N GLN A 500 -5.74 9.17 33.85
CA GLN A 500 -5.50 7.83 34.35
C GLN A 500 -6.77 6.97 34.32
N GLU A 501 -7.93 7.55 34.62
CA GLU A 501 -9.22 6.86 34.55
C GLU A 501 -9.62 6.54 33.10
N VAL A 502 -9.48 7.51 32.19
CA VAL A 502 -9.75 7.32 30.75
C VAL A 502 -8.81 6.28 30.13
N TYR A 503 -7.53 6.31 30.50
CA TYR A 503 -6.55 5.31 30.07
C TYR A 503 -6.96 3.90 30.53
N LYS A 504 -7.31 3.73 31.82
CA LYS A 504 -7.79 2.45 32.36
C LYS A 504 -9.06 1.98 31.67
N LEU A 505 -9.96 2.89 31.29
CA LEU A 505 -11.15 2.54 30.52
C LEU A 505 -10.78 2.05 29.11
N ALA A 506 -9.84 2.72 28.42
CA ALA A 506 -9.36 2.28 27.11
C ALA A 506 -8.71 0.88 27.17
N GLU A 507 -7.94 0.59 28.22
CA GLU A 507 -7.40 -0.75 28.48
C GLU A 507 -8.51 -1.78 28.68
N LYS A 508 -9.46 -1.51 29.57
CA LYS A 508 -10.60 -2.41 29.82
C LYS A 508 -11.41 -2.70 28.57
N ILE A 509 -11.70 -1.69 27.73
CA ILE A 509 -12.40 -1.89 26.45
C ILE A 509 -11.55 -2.75 25.51
N SER A 510 -10.24 -2.47 25.41
CA SER A 510 -9.31 -3.22 24.57
C SER A 510 -9.21 -4.70 24.96
N GLU A 511 -9.19 -4.99 26.27
CA GLU A 511 -9.14 -6.35 26.83
C GLU A 511 -10.48 -7.08 26.71
N HIS A 512 -11.59 -6.39 26.98
CA HIS A 512 -12.94 -6.94 26.87
C HIS A 512 -13.26 -7.42 25.45
N LEU A 513 -12.84 -6.64 24.45
CA LEU A 513 -13.07 -6.93 23.03
C LEU A 513 -11.94 -7.76 22.38
N LEU A 514 -11.01 -8.31 23.17
CA LEU A 514 -9.93 -9.14 22.62
C LEU A 514 -10.49 -10.51 22.18
N PRO A 515 -10.14 -11.00 20.98
CA PRO A 515 -10.45 -12.37 20.54
C PRO A 515 -9.98 -13.42 21.54
N LYS A 516 -10.73 -14.52 21.66
CA LYS A 516 -10.43 -15.64 22.57
C LYS A 516 -9.76 -16.84 21.90
N THR A 517 -9.50 -16.79 20.60
CA THR A 517 -8.74 -17.81 19.85
C THR A 517 -7.40 -18.19 20.52
N THR A 518 -7.07 -19.48 20.51
CA THR A 518 -5.76 -19.97 20.95
C THR A 518 -4.71 -19.97 19.84
N ALA A 519 -5.11 -19.75 18.58
CA ALA A 519 -4.23 -19.79 17.39
C ALA A 519 -2.98 -18.91 17.53
N TYR A 520 -3.11 -17.73 18.13
CA TYR A 520 -1.98 -16.82 18.36
C TYR A 520 -0.90 -17.45 19.24
N GLY A 521 -1.31 -18.14 20.31
CA GLY A 521 -0.39 -18.81 21.23
C GLY A 521 0.26 -20.04 20.61
N GLU A 522 -0.49 -20.79 19.80
CA GLU A 522 -0.03 -22.00 19.10
C GLU A 522 1.01 -21.69 18.02
N ILE A 523 0.71 -20.74 17.14
CA ILE A 523 1.55 -20.42 15.97
C ILE A 523 2.83 -19.70 16.40
N TRP A 524 2.68 -18.66 17.24
CA TRP A 524 3.75 -17.71 17.48
C TRP A 524 4.51 -17.95 18.78
N LEU A 525 3.83 -18.44 19.83
CA LEU A 525 4.40 -18.52 21.19
C LEU A 525 4.79 -19.93 21.62
N ASP A 526 4.68 -20.92 20.72
CA ASP A 526 4.98 -22.34 20.99
C ASP A 526 4.24 -22.89 22.23
N LYS A 527 3.07 -22.33 22.55
CA LYS A 527 2.25 -22.79 23.67
C LYS A 527 1.62 -24.13 23.29
N LYS A 528 1.92 -25.16 24.09
CA LYS A 528 1.22 -26.44 24.02
C LYS A 528 -0.16 -26.30 24.65
N LEU A 529 -1.20 -26.74 23.94
CA LEU A 529 -2.54 -26.84 24.50
C LEU A 529 -2.51 -27.85 25.66
N VAL A 530 -2.97 -27.43 26.84
CA VAL A 530 -3.10 -28.31 28.01
C VAL A 530 -4.56 -28.74 28.10
N GLY A 531 -4.87 -29.93 27.60
CA GLY A 531 -6.17 -30.57 27.77
C GLY A 531 -6.20 -32.00 27.24
N SER A 532 -7.02 -32.82 27.89
CA SER A 532 -7.26 -34.23 27.59
C SER A 532 -7.90 -34.40 26.22
N ALA A 533 -7.24 -35.17 25.33
CA ALA A 533 -7.78 -35.70 24.08
C ALA A 533 -8.25 -34.68 23.02
N GLY A 534 -7.29 -33.96 22.41
CA GLY A 534 -7.20 -33.89 20.95
C GLY A 534 -8.21 -33.10 20.12
N VAL A 535 -9.26 -32.49 20.68
CA VAL A 535 -10.13 -31.53 19.97
C VAL A 535 -10.56 -30.45 20.96
N PHE A 536 -9.89 -29.29 20.95
CA PHE A 536 -10.48 -28.08 21.52
C PHE A 536 -11.26 -27.41 20.38
N GLU A 537 -12.59 -27.33 20.51
CA GLU A 537 -13.35 -26.35 19.74
C GLU A 537 -13.06 -24.97 20.35
N ASP A 538 -12.24 -24.17 19.66
CA ASP A 538 -12.15 -22.76 20.00
C ASP A 538 -13.54 -22.13 19.90
N GLU A 539 -13.93 -21.37 20.92
CA GLU A 539 -15.13 -20.56 20.88
C GLU A 539 -14.75 -19.08 20.85
N GLU A 540 -15.43 -18.31 20.01
CA GLU A 540 -15.32 -16.85 19.97
C GLU A 540 -16.65 -16.22 20.39
N PRO A 541 -16.89 -15.99 21.70
CA PRO A 541 -18.21 -15.60 22.21
C PRO A 541 -18.76 -14.30 21.60
N LEU A 542 -17.88 -13.32 21.40
CA LEU A 542 -18.27 -12.02 20.81
C LEU A 542 -18.25 -12.06 19.28
N TYR A 543 -17.21 -12.66 18.70
CA TYR A 543 -16.91 -12.54 17.28
C TYR A 543 -17.56 -13.62 16.43
N GLY A 544 -17.82 -14.80 16.99
CA GLY A 544 -18.21 -15.99 16.25
C GLY A 544 -17.12 -16.46 15.27
N PRO A 545 -17.37 -17.54 14.51
CA PRO A 545 -16.39 -18.14 13.60
C PRO A 545 -16.02 -17.22 12.42
N SER A 546 -16.88 -16.24 12.10
CA SER A 546 -16.68 -15.31 10.99
C SER A 546 -16.14 -13.94 11.42
N TYR A 547 -15.89 -13.70 12.71
CA TYR A 547 -15.48 -12.39 13.24
C TYR A 547 -16.38 -11.23 12.75
N LEU A 548 -15.88 -9.99 12.73
CA LEU A 548 -16.65 -8.86 12.20
C LEU A 548 -16.62 -8.83 10.66
N PRO A 549 -17.60 -8.17 10.01
CA PRO A 549 -17.56 -7.89 8.57
C PRO A 549 -16.35 -7.04 8.16
N ARG A 550 -15.92 -6.14 9.06
CA ARG A 550 -14.78 -5.25 8.85
C ARG A 550 -14.17 -4.76 10.17
N LYS A 551 -12.97 -4.17 10.09
CA LYS A 551 -12.30 -3.47 11.20
C LYS A 551 -13.27 -2.55 11.97
N PHE A 552 -13.18 -2.60 13.29
CA PHE A 552 -13.95 -1.76 14.22
C PHE A 552 -12.99 -0.89 15.03
N LYS A 553 -13.30 0.39 15.22
CA LYS A 553 -12.38 1.37 15.81
C LYS A 553 -13.08 2.19 16.87
N ILE A 554 -12.41 2.33 18.00
CA ILE A 554 -12.87 3.08 19.17
C ILE A 554 -11.87 4.18 19.50
N SER A 555 -12.37 5.34 19.94
CA SER A 555 -11.57 6.43 20.49
C SER A 555 -12.27 7.12 21.65
N ILE A 556 -11.47 7.68 22.57
CA ILE A 556 -11.95 8.44 23.73
C ILE A 556 -11.29 9.82 23.71
N ALA A 557 -12.07 10.89 23.58
CA ALA A 557 -11.58 12.26 23.66
C ALA A 557 -11.72 12.81 25.08
N ILE A 558 -10.77 13.65 25.48
CA ILE A 558 -10.83 14.44 26.71
C ILE A 558 -10.86 15.91 26.28
N PRO A 559 -12.03 16.57 26.30
CA PRO A 559 -12.14 17.99 26.01
C PRO A 559 -11.23 18.84 26.92
N PRO A 560 -10.69 19.98 26.42
CA PRO A 560 -10.99 20.60 25.13
C PRO A 560 -10.23 20.01 23.92
N GLU A 561 -9.42 18.97 24.10
CA GLU A 561 -8.67 18.36 23.00
C GLU A 561 -9.46 17.27 22.25
N ASN A 562 -9.38 17.31 20.92
CA ASN A 562 -9.88 16.28 20.01
C ASN A 562 -8.74 15.66 19.17
N ASP A 563 -7.56 15.52 19.77
CA ASP A 563 -6.38 14.89 19.15
C ASP A 563 -6.68 13.52 18.53
N VAL A 564 -7.57 12.75 19.15
CA VAL A 564 -8.02 11.45 18.65
C VAL A 564 -8.94 11.49 17.43
N ASP A 565 -9.42 12.67 16.99
CA ASP A 565 -10.51 12.86 16.02
C ASP A 565 -11.69 11.92 16.31
N VAL A 566 -12.37 12.15 17.43
CA VAL A 566 -13.42 11.27 17.98
C VAL A 566 -14.51 10.93 16.96
N PHE A 567 -14.83 11.87 16.07
CA PHE A 567 -15.86 11.68 15.06
C PHE A 567 -15.46 10.80 13.87
N ALA A 568 -14.18 10.44 13.74
CA ALA A 568 -13.66 9.64 12.61
C ALA A 568 -13.74 8.11 12.82
N HIS A 569 -14.34 7.66 13.93
CA HIS A 569 -14.27 6.30 14.45
C HIS A 569 -15.63 5.61 14.52
N ASP A 570 -15.66 4.27 14.51
CA ASP A 570 -16.92 3.53 14.59
C ASP A 570 -17.61 3.89 15.91
N VAL A 571 -16.88 3.87 17.04
CA VAL A 571 -17.35 4.39 18.32
C VAL A 571 -16.43 5.51 18.80
N GLY A 572 -17.02 6.61 19.25
CA GLY A 572 -16.33 7.70 19.93
C GLY A 572 -16.94 7.93 21.30
N LEU A 573 -16.11 8.19 22.31
CA LEU A 573 -16.53 8.59 23.64
C LEU A 573 -15.97 9.98 23.92
N ILE A 574 -16.82 10.94 24.26
CA ILE A 574 -16.38 12.29 24.67
C ILE A 574 -16.54 12.38 26.18
N THR A 575 -15.43 12.49 26.89
CA THR A 575 -15.40 12.54 28.35
C THR A 575 -16.09 13.81 28.86
N ILE A 576 -17.00 13.66 29.83
CA ILE A 576 -17.69 14.79 30.47
C ILE A 576 -17.19 14.91 31.91
N ILE A 577 -16.64 16.08 32.21
CA ILE A 577 -15.95 16.38 33.46
C ILE A 577 -16.76 17.47 34.18
N GLU A 578 -17.18 17.18 35.42
CA GLU A 578 -17.79 18.17 36.32
C GLU A 578 -17.03 18.13 37.64
N ASN A 579 -16.65 19.29 38.19
CA ASN A 579 -15.90 19.40 39.46
C ASN A 579 -14.63 18.51 39.52
N HIS A 580 -13.85 18.45 38.43
CA HIS A 580 -12.67 17.58 38.29
C HIS A 580 -13.00 16.08 38.52
N GLN A 581 -14.16 15.62 38.07
CA GLN A 581 -14.53 14.20 38.09
C GLN A 581 -15.23 13.81 36.80
N ILE A 582 -14.96 12.59 36.34
CA ILE A 582 -15.65 12.02 35.18
C ILE A 582 -17.06 11.62 35.61
N ILE A 583 -18.07 12.33 35.12
CA ILE A 583 -19.47 11.95 35.36
C ILE A 583 -19.99 10.96 34.32
N GLY A 584 -19.32 10.85 33.17
CA GLY A 584 -19.68 9.93 32.08
C GLY A 584 -19.15 10.39 30.73
N TYR A 585 -19.77 9.89 29.66
CA TYR A 585 -19.30 10.05 28.29
C TYR A 585 -20.46 10.29 27.33
N ASN A 586 -20.37 11.30 26.46
CA ASN A 586 -21.24 11.35 25.29
C ASN A 586 -20.80 10.28 24.28
N LEU A 587 -21.76 9.46 23.84
CA LEU A 587 -21.55 8.34 22.95
C LEU A 587 -21.75 8.77 21.49
N CYS A 588 -20.73 8.52 20.67
CA CYS A 588 -20.76 8.75 19.23
C CYS A 588 -20.68 7.41 18.46
N VAL A 589 -21.49 7.24 17.40
CA VAL A 589 -21.47 6.03 16.55
C VAL A 589 -21.45 6.33 15.05
N GLY A 590 -20.70 5.55 14.26
CA GLY A 590 -20.81 5.51 12.80
C GLY A 590 -19.79 6.35 12.01
N GLY A 591 -18.63 6.68 12.57
CA GLY A 591 -17.58 7.40 11.86
C GLY A 591 -16.71 6.49 10.98
N GLY A 592 -16.14 7.05 9.90
CA GLY A 592 -15.14 6.33 9.12
C GLY A 592 -14.68 6.99 7.84
N MET A 593 -13.35 6.97 7.63
CA MET A 593 -12.66 7.72 6.57
C MET A 593 -12.48 7.00 5.22
N GLY A 594 -12.72 5.69 5.14
CA GLY A 594 -12.37 4.92 3.94
C GLY A 594 -13.30 5.20 2.75
N VAL A 595 -12.71 5.52 1.59
CA VAL A 595 -13.37 5.79 0.32
C VAL A 595 -12.70 4.99 -0.80
N THR A 596 -13.42 4.72 -1.89
CA THR A 596 -12.85 4.24 -3.15
C THR A 596 -13.04 5.33 -4.21
N HIS A 597 -11.95 5.71 -4.90
CA HIS A 597 -12.04 6.70 -5.97
C HIS A 597 -13.08 6.26 -7.01
N SER A 598 -13.84 7.24 -7.52
CA SER A 598 -14.89 7.04 -8.52
C SER A 598 -16.06 6.13 -8.11
N ASN A 599 -16.14 5.70 -6.84
CA ASN A 599 -17.28 4.95 -6.33
C ASN A 599 -18.09 5.80 -5.35
N GLN A 600 -19.17 6.38 -5.85
CA GLN A 600 -20.09 7.24 -5.08
C GLN A 600 -20.79 6.49 -3.93
N LEU A 601 -20.87 5.16 -3.99
CA LEU A 601 -21.41 4.34 -2.90
C LEU A 601 -20.46 4.25 -1.70
N THR A 602 -19.25 4.81 -1.81
CA THR A 602 -18.30 4.91 -0.71
C THR A 602 -17.97 6.37 -0.39
N TYR A 603 -18.12 6.77 0.86
CA TYR A 603 -18.02 8.17 1.29
C TYR A 603 -17.47 8.27 2.70
N PRO A 604 -16.71 9.32 3.07
CA PRO A 604 -16.33 9.53 4.46
C PRO A 604 -17.56 9.91 5.29
N ARG A 605 -17.56 9.59 6.58
CA ARG A 605 -18.68 9.90 7.48
C ARG A 605 -18.18 10.26 8.87
N LEU A 606 -18.79 11.25 9.50
CA LEU A 606 -18.63 11.53 10.93
C LEU A 606 -19.59 10.68 11.74
N SER A 607 -19.24 10.34 12.98
CA SER A 607 -20.17 9.66 13.88
C SER A 607 -21.29 10.59 14.36
N ASN A 608 -22.44 10.00 14.69
CA ASN A 608 -23.58 10.65 15.35
C ASN A 608 -23.40 10.59 16.85
N ILE A 609 -23.65 11.68 17.58
CA ILE A 609 -23.88 11.62 19.02
C ILE A 609 -25.28 11.04 19.25
N ILE A 610 -25.39 9.98 20.03
CA ILE A 610 -26.65 9.25 20.25
C ILE A 610 -27.10 9.22 21.72
N GLY A 611 -26.31 9.79 22.63
CA GLY A 611 -26.68 9.88 24.04
C GLY A 611 -25.48 10.02 24.97
N PHE A 612 -25.73 9.78 26.26
CA PHE A 612 -24.76 9.85 27.34
C PHE A 612 -24.72 8.54 28.13
N LEU A 613 -23.53 8.08 28.46
CA LEU A 613 -23.27 6.88 29.24
C LEU A 613 -22.62 7.23 30.57
N LYS A 614 -23.08 6.61 31.66
CA LYS A 614 -22.32 6.61 32.91
C LYS A 614 -21.08 5.71 32.79
N PRO A 615 -20.03 5.94 33.61
CA PRO A 615 -18.78 5.18 33.50
C PRO A 615 -18.93 3.65 33.59
N ASP A 616 -19.89 3.16 34.37
CA ASP A 616 -20.20 1.74 34.56
C ASP A 616 -20.95 1.09 33.39
N GLU A 617 -21.56 1.89 32.52
CA GLU A 617 -22.35 1.42 31.37
C GLU A 617 -21.51 1.22 30.09
N VAL A 618 -20.34 1.86 30.03
CA VAL A 618 -19.56 1.99 28.78
C VAL A 618 -19.22 0.64 28.14
N ILE A 619 -18.72 -0.31 28.92
CA ILE A 619 -18.24 -1.59 28.40
C ILE A 619 -19.40 -2.41 27.84
N GLU A 620 -20.51 -2.48 28.59
CA GLU A 620 -21.72 -3.20 28.21
C GLU A 620 -22.29 -2.64 26.89
N VAL A 621 -22.41 -1.32 26.78
CA VAL A 621 -22.99 -0.67 25.59
C VAL A 621 -22.08 -0.85 24.37
N ILE A 622 -20.76 -0.70 24.52
CA ILE A 622 -19.81 -0.91 23.41
C ILE A 622 -19.87 -2.34 22.89
N GLU A 623 -19.97 -3.33 23.79
CA GLU A 623 -20.15 -4.72 23.40
C GLU A 623 -21.41 -4.87 22.53
N LYS A 624 -22.54 -4.29 22.95
CA LYS A 624 -23.78 -4.41 22.17
C LYS A 624 -23.69 -3.70 20.82
N ILE A 625 -23.02 -2.55 20.73
CA ILE A 625 -22.74 -1.89 19.43
C ILE A 625 -21.92 -2.80 18.52
N LEU A 626 -20.89 -3.47 19.05
CA LEU A 626 -20.08 -4.42 18.29
C LEU A 626 -20.92 -5.60 17.78
N LEU A 627 -21.82 -6.14 18.62
CA LEU A 627 -22.72 -7.23 18.23
C LEU A 627 -23.71 -6.80 17.15
N VAL A 628 -24.28 -5.59 17.25
CA VAL A 628 -25.14 -5.04 16.19
C VAL A 628 -24.37 -4.93 14.87
N GLN A 629 -23.13 -4.42 14.90
CA GLN A 629 -22.30 -4.35 13.70
C GLN A 629 -21.91 -5.74 13.16
N ARG A 630 -21.69 -6.73 14.02
CA ARG A 630 -21.40 -8.12 13.63
C ARG A 630 -22.57 -8.74 12.87
N ASP A 631 -23.78 -8.51 13.37
CA ASP A 631 -25.02 -9.15 12.91
C ASP A 631 -25.60 -8.44 11.67
N PHE A 632 -25.57 -7.10 11.65
CA PHE A 632 -26.19 -6.30 10.59
C PHE A 632 -25.23 -5.80 9.52
N GLY A 633 -23.91 -5.87 9.73
CA GLY A 633 -22.93 -5.34 8.77
C GLY A 633 -22.88 -6.14 7.46
N ASN A 634 -22.72 -5.45 6.34
CA ASN A 634 -22.70 -6.09 5.01
C ASN A 634 -21.44 -6.97 4.87
N ARG A 635 -21.63 -8.28 4.63
CA ARG A 635 -20.55 -9.24 4.37
C ARG A 635 -20.35 -9.57 2.90
N ASN A 636 -21.32 -9.22 2.05
CA ASN A 636 -21.28 -9.47 0.61
C ASN A 636 -20.36 -8.46 -0.10
N ASP A 637 -20.48 -7.17 0.25
CA ASP A 637 -19.57 -6.12 -0.25
C ASP A 637 -18.71 -5.54 0.88
N ARG A 638 -17.44 -5.93 0.85
CA ARG A 638 -16.42 -5.46 1.79
C ARG A 638 -16.20 -3.94 1.75
N LYS A 639 -16.45 -3.27 0.62
CA LYS A 639 -16.35 -1.81 0.51
C LYS A 639 -17.44 -1.11 1.33
N GLN A 640 -18.58 -1.77 1.53
CA GLN A 640 -19.72 -1.30 2.32
C GLN A 640 -19.87 -2.00 3.70
N ALA A 641 -18.85 -2.74 4.14
CA ALA A 641 -18.92 -3.55 5.36
C ALA A 641 -18.71 -2.76 6.68
N ARG A 642 -18.30 -1.48 6.62
CA ARG A 642 -18.07 -0.66 7.83
C ARG A 642 -19.38 -0.16 8.44
N MET A 643 -19.38 0.05 9.75
CA MET A 643 -20.55 0.44 10.53
C MET A 643 -21.25 1.71 10.04
N LYS A 644 -20.50 2.67 9.49
CA LYS A 644 -21.06 3.86 8.83
C LYS A 644 -22.13 3.52 7.78
N TYR A 645 -21.88 2.52 6.93
CA TYR A 645 -22.83 2.09 5.90
C TYR A 645 -23.95 1.24 6.48
N THR A 646 -23.69 0.50 7.57
CA THR A 646 -24.73 -0.23 8.29
C THR A 646 -25.78 0.74 8.83
N ILE A 647 -25.34 1.81 9.50
CA ILE A 647 -26.20 2.87 10.03
C ILE A 647 -26.97 3.55 8.90
N ASP A 648 -26.28 3.97 7.83
CA ASP A 648 -26.94 4.69 6.74
C ASP A 648 -27.90 3.79 5.92
N ARG A 649 -27.67 2.47 5.90
CA ARG A 649 -28.58 1.50 5.25
C ARG A 649 -29.83 1.20 6.08
N ILE A 650 -29.70 1.03 7.40
CA ILE A 650 -30.83 0.58 8.24
C ILE A 650 -31.53 1.74 8.97
N GLY A 651 -30.93 2.93 9.01
CA GLY A 651 -31.38 4.08 9.80
C GLY A 651 -30.72 4.13 11.19
N ILE A 652 -30.45 5.34 11.68
CA ILE A 652 -29.83 5.52 13.01
C ILE A 652 -30.76 5.12 14.15
N GLU A 653 -32.06 5.35 13.99
CA GLU A 653 -33.11 4.99 14.94
C GLU A 653 -33.17 3.48 15.11
N LYS A 654 -33.25 2.73 14.00
CA LYS A 654 -33.24 1.27 14.02
C LYS A 654 -31.94 0.71 14.58
N PHE A 655 -30.81 1.35 14.28
CA PHE A 655 -29.52 0.95 14.85
C PHE A 655 -29.51 1.10 16.38
N ILE A 656 -30.08 2.19 16.91
CA ILE A 656 -30.26 2.42 18.35
C ILE A 656 -31.21 1.39 18.96
N ASP A 657 -32.36 1.11 18.32
CA ASP A 657 -33.31 0.11 18.80
C ASP A 657 -32.66 -1.27 18.94
N GLU A 658 -31.83 -1.68 17.98
CA GLU A 658 -31.11 -2.97 18.02
C GLU A 658 -30.07 -3.04 19.16
N ILE A 659 -29.48 -1.91 19.55
CA ILE A 659 -28.62 -1.82 20.74
C ILE A 659 -29.46 -2.01 22.00
N GLU A 660 -30.57 -1.29 22.11
CA GLU A 660 -31.44 -1.28 23.29
C GLU A 660 -32.15 -2.60 23.52
N ILE A 661 -32.56 -3.29 22.45
CA ILE A 661 -33.09 -4.66 22.51
C ILE A 661 -32.06 -5.60 23.15
N ARG A 662 -30.79 -5.49 22.76
CA ARG A 662 -29.69 -6.32 23.33
C ARG A 662 -29.30 -5.92 24.75
N LEU A 663 -29.53 -4.67 25.13
CA LEU A 663 -29.33 -4.18 26.51
C LEU A 663 -30.50 -4.52 27.43
N GLY A 664 -31.71 -4.71 26.89
CA GLY A 664 -32.95 -4.83 27.67
C GLY A 664 -33.41 -3.52 28.32
N ARG A 665 -32.84 -2.38 27.91
CA ARG A 665 -33.16 -1.03 28.41
C ARG A 665 -32.86 0.04 27.38
N LYS A 666 -33.54 1.19 27.51
CA LYS A 666 -33.32 2.38 26.69
C LYS A 666 -32.01 3.09 27.08
N LEU A 667 -31.31 3.64 26.09
CA LEU A 667 -30.17 4.51 26.28
C LEU A 667 -30.63 5.88 26.82
N ASN A 668 -29.74 6.57 27.52
CA ASN A 668 -29.98 7.96 27.88
C ASN A 668 -29.64 8.86 26.68
N TYR A 669 -30.65 9.39 26.00
CA TYR A 669 -30.48 10.26 24.84
C TYR A 669 -30.02 11.69 25.17
N VAL A 670 -29.91 12.06 26.45
CA VAL A 670 -29.51 13.41 26.86
C VAL A 670 -28.00 13.59 26.67
N THR A 671 -27.62 14.29 25.61
CA THR A 671 -26.24 14.73 25.38
C THR A 671 -25.85 15.83 26.38
N LYS A 672 -24.68 15.70 26.99
CA LYS A 672 -24.07 16.73 27.85
C LYS A 672 -23.29 17.75 27.03
N GLU A 673 -23.15 18.97 27.53
CA GLU A 673 -22.36 20.01 26.88
C GLU A 673 -20.86 19.68 26.89
N PHE A 674 -20.17 20.04 25.82
CA PHE A 674 -18.72 19.91 25.67
C PHE A 674 -18.24 20.92 24.61
N GLU A 675 -16.97 21.28 24.66
CA GLU A 675 -16.33 22.10 23.62
C GLU A 675 -14.97 21.53 23.26
N PHE A 676 -14.66 21.50 21.96
CA PHE A 676 -13.31 21.23 21.48
C PHE A 676 -12.65 22.51 20.98
N GLU A 677 -11.37 22.66 21.25
CA GLU A 677 -10.55 23.80 20.81
C GLU A 677 -9.60 23.43 19.67
N SER A 678 -8.97 22.24 19.72
CA SER A 678 -7.99 21.79 18.73
C SER A 678 -7.92 20.27 18.62
N ASN A 679 -7.43 19.76 17.48
CA ASN A 679 -7.04 18.36 17.29
C ASN A 679 -5.52 18.14 17.12
N VAL A 680 -4.71 19.17 17.41
CA VAL A 680 -3.25 19.15 17.34
C VAL A 680 -2.65 18.89 18.73
N ASP A 681 -1.46 18.29 18.79
CA ASP A 681 -0.78 18.01 20.05
C ASP A 681 -0.23 19.30 20.69
N LYS A 682 -0.11 19.32 22.02
CA LYS A 682 0.60 20.39 22.76
C LYS A 682 2.08 20.06 22.86
N PHE A 683 2.92 20.78 22.11
CA PHE A 683 4.37 20.55 22.04
C PHE A 683 5.15 21.18 23.20
N GLY A 684 6.27 20.57 23.57
CA GLY A 684 7.15 21.07 24.62
C GLY A 684 6.79 20.58 26.02
N TRP A 685 7.26 21.30 27.04
CA TRP A 685 7.07 20.96 28.44
C TRP A 685 5.70 21.42 28.94
N CYS A 686 4.99 20.52 29.60
CA CYS A 686 3.82 20.84 30.42
C CYS A 686 3.94 20.19 31.80
N LYS A 687 3.15 20.67 32.75
CA LYS A 687 3.12 20.19 34.14
C LYS A 687 1.68 19.87 34.51
N ASN A 688 1.48 18.72 35.16
CA ASN A 688 0.15 18.31 35.64
C ASN A 688 -0.12 18.80 37.08
N GLU A 689 -1.34 18.53 37.56
CA GLU A 689 -1.85 18.98 38.87
C GLU A 689 -1.09 18.37 40.06
N ILE A 690 -0.47 17.19 39.89
CA ILE A 690 0.36 16.54 40.93
C ILE A 690 1.85 16.94 40.84
N GLY A 691 2.19 17.82 39.91
CA GLY A 691 3.52 18.41 39.77
C GLY A 691 4.54 17.59 38.98
N GLU A 692 4.12 16.51 38.34
CA GLU A 692 4.92 15.80 37.35
C GLU A 692 4.94 16.58 36.03
N GLU A 693 6.02 16.40 35.28
CA GLU A 693 6.24 17.08 34.02
C GLU A 693 6.20 16.10 32.84
N HIS A 694 5.77 16.61 31.69
CA HIS A 694 5.65 15.85 30.45
C HIS A 694 6.27 16.67 29.31
N PHE A 695 6.98 16.01 28.40
CA PHE A 695 7.57 16.65 27.23
C PHE A 695 7.06 16.00 25.95
N THR A 696 6.33 16.76 25.14
CA THR A 696 5.89 16.35 23.81
C THR A 696 6.91 16.78 22.77
N MET A 697 7.42 15.83 22.00
CA MET A 697 8.35 16.10 20.90
C MET A 697 7.70 15.86 19.55
N PHE A 698 8.07 16.68 18.58
CA PHE A 698 7.71 16.47 17.20
C PHE A 698 8.48 15.29 16.60
N ILE A 699 7.76 14.39 15.93
CA ILE A 699 8.34 13.33 15.11
C ILE A 699 7.66 13.38 13.76
N GLU A 700 8.40 13.78 12.72
CA GLU A 700 7.86 13.97 11.39
C GLU A 700 7.29 12.63 10.85
N ASN A 701 5.98 12.61 10.62
CA ASN A 701 5.22 11.43 10.22
C ASN A 701 5.40 10.20 11.15
N GLY A 702 5.84 10.39 12.40
CA GLY A 702 6.08 9.30 13.35
C GLY A 702 7.18 8.32 12.95
N ARG A 703 8.06 8.66 12.01
CA ARG A 703 9.21 7.79 11.66
C ARG A 703 10.31 7.96 12.71
N VAL A 704 10.64 6.88 13.42
CA VAL A 704 11.76 6.85 14.38
C VAL A 704 12.93 6.11 13.74
N GLU A 705 13.97 6.88 13.42
CA GLU A 705 15.21 6.42 12.79
C GLU A 705 16.37 7.34 13.18
N ASP A 706 17.60 6.86 13.04
CA ASP A 706 18.78 7.72 13.06
C ASP A 706 19.09 8.15 11.63
N LYS A 707 19.20 9.46 11.38
CA LYS A 707 19.65 9.99 10.09
C LYS A 707 21.09 10.46 10.23
N ILE A 708 22.00 9.93 9.43
CA ILE A 708 23.39 10.40 9.36
C ILE A 708 23.51 11.21 8.08
N GLU A 709 23.58 12.54 8.22
CA GLU A 709 23.93 13.41 7.10
C GLU A 709 25.46 13.51 7.03
N VAL A 710 26.02 13.15 5.89
CA VAL A 710 27.41 13.45 5.56
C VAL A 710 27.40 14.88 5.02
N GLU A 711 27.89 15.84 5.79
CA GLU A 711 28.16 17.18 5.24
C GLU A 711 29.27 17.01 4.19
N ASP A 712 28.93 17.14 2.90
CA ASP A 712 29.89 17.35 1.83
C ASP A 712 30.57 18.70 2.06
N GLY A 713 31.59 18.70 2.91
CA GLY A 713 32.42 19.86 3.17
C GLY A 713 33.27 20.16 1.94
N ASN A 714 32.74 20.93 0.98
CA ASN A 714 33.49 21.59 -0.10
C ASN A 714 34.73 20.83 -0.61
N GLY A 715 34.59 19.54 -0.94
CA GLY A 715 35.68 18.72 -1.51
C GLY A 715 36.97 18.67 -0.68
N LYS A 716 36.90 18.85 0.64
CA LYS A 716 38.04 18.69 1.55
C LYS A 716 37.60 17.77 2.67
N GLY A 717 37.88 16.47 2.52
CA GLY A 717 37.46 15.33 3.35
C GLY A 717 37.74 15.38 4.86
N ASN A 718 37.22 16.41 5.53
CA ASN A 718 37.19 16.61 6.98
C ASN A 718 35.76 16.89 7.47
N GLY A 719 34.73 16.47 6.71
CA GLY A 719 33.33 16.62 7.10
C GLY A 719 33.06 15.91 8.42
N LYS A 720 32.57 16.62 9.44
CA LYS A 720 32.03 15.98 10.65
C LYS A 720 30.68 15.38 10.26
N ALA A 721 30.52 14.06 10.35
CA ALA A 721 29.22 13.44 10.26
C ALA A 721 28.29 14.07 11.32
N LYS A 722 27.27 14.79 10.87
CA LYS A 722 26.30 15.45 11.75
C LYS A 722 24.98 14.70 11.60
N GLY A 723 24.81 13.66 12.41
CA GLY A 723 23.59 12.86 12.39
C GLY A 723 22.52 13.37 13.35
N LYS A 724 21.25 13.33 12.92
CA LYS A 724 20.08 13.37 13.81
C LYS A 724 19.89 11.95 14.38
N LEU A 725 20.49 11.71 15.54
CA LEU A 725 20.46 10.42 16.25
C LEU A 725 19.18 10.28 17.10
N MET A 726 18.01 10.39 16.49
CA MET A 726 16.72 10.40 17.20
C MET A 726 16.44 9.07 17.89
N LYS A 727 16.56 7.96 17.17
CA LYS A 727 16.29 6.62 17.71
C LYS A 727 17.27 6.29 18.83
N THR A 728 18.56 6.56 18.62
CA THR A 728 19.58 6.39 19.65
C THR A 728 19.33 7.28 20.87
N GLY A 729 18.94 8.55 20.67
CA GLY A 729 18.63 9.46 21.77
C GLY A 729 17.43 8.99 22.61
N LEU A 730 16.38 8.51 21.95
CA LEU A 730 15.20 7.94 22.62
C LEU A 730 15.55 6.66 23.39
N ARG A 731 16.45 5.81 22.86
CA ARG A 731 16.98 4.66 23.59
C ARG A 731 17.73 5.09 24.86
N GLU A 732 18.60 6.09 24.80
CA GLU A 732 19.31 6.56 26.00
C GLU A 732 18.39 7.21 27.03
N ILE A 733 17.35 7.92 26.58
CA ILE A 733 16.29 8.44 27.46
C ILE A 733 15.56 7.27 28.13
N ALA A 734 15.16 6.26 27.37
CA ALA A 734 14.44 5.09 27.90
C ALA A 734 15.24 4.33 28.98
N LYS A 735 16.58 4.29 28.90
CA LYS A 735 17.42 3.67 29.94
C LYS A 735 17.34 4.36 31.30
N VAL A 736 17.00 5.64 31.34
CA VAL A 736 17.02 6.46 32.57
C VAL A 736 15.65 6.97 33.00
N HIS A 737 14.68 6.98 32.09
CA HIS A 737 13.31 7.41 32.35
C HIS A 737 12.60 6.41 33.26
N LYS A 738 11.80 6.91 34.21
CA LYS A 738 11.03 6.09 35.15
C LYS A 738 9.52 6.21 34.97
N GLY A 739 9.07 7.16 34.16
CA GLY A 739 7.66 7.34 33.82
C GLY A 739 7.28 6.47 32.64
N THR A 740 6.49 7.03 31.72
CA THR A 740 6.01 6.32 30.52
C THR A 740 6.25 7.14 29.26
N PHE A 741 6.33 6.47 28.13
CA PHE A 741 6.16 7.08 26.81
C PHE A 741 4.69 7.00 26.39
N ARG A 742 4.22 8.01 25.66
CA ARG A 742 2.88 8.00 25.07
C ARG A 742 2.93 8.39 23.61
N LEU A 743 2.39 7.53 22.77
CA LEU A 743 2.27 7.76 21.34
C LEU A 743 1.00 8.57 21.08
N THR A 744 1.11 9.68 20.38
CA THR A 744 -0.04 10.54 20.12
C THR A 744 -0.80 10.09 18.86
N PRO A 745 -2.09 10.40 18.74
CA PRO A 745 -2.85 10.12 17.51
C PRO A 745 -2.36 10.93 16.30
N ASN A 746 -1.50 11.94 16.50
CA ASN A 746 -0.85 12.74 15.46
C ASN A 746 0.56 12.23 15.12
N GLN A 747 0.91 11.01 15.55
CA GLN A 747 2.18 10.34 15.24
C GLN A 747 3.41 10.95 15.94
N HIS A 748 3.20 11.60 17.08
CA HIS A 748 4.28 12.17 17.89
C HIS A 748 4.49 11.35 19.18
N LEU A 749 5.43 11.81 20.00
CA LEU A 749 5.82 11.12 21.23
C LEU A 749 5.81 12.09 22.40
N MET A 750 5.22 11.66 23.51
CA MET A 750 5.32 12.34 24.80
C MET A 750 6.16 11.49 25.78
N ILE A 751 7.11 12.13 26.47
CA ILE A 751 7.80 11.58 27.63
C ILE A 751 7.05 12.07 28.86
N CYS A 752 6.32 11.18 29.52
CA CYS A 752 5.39 11.53 30.58
C CYS A 752 5.88 11.07 31.97
N ASN A 753 5.32 11.71 33.00
CA ASN A 753 5.50 11.40 34.41
C ASN A 753 6.97 11.58 34.85
N ILE A 754 7.57 12.70 34.43
CA ILE A 754 8.93 13.07 34.81
C ILE A 754 8.88 13.84 36.13
N SER A 755 9.52 13.29 37.16
CA SER A 755 9.63 14.00 38.43
C SER A 755 10.51 15.25 38.28
N SER A 756 10.27 16.30 39.09
CA SER A 756 11.09 17.52 39.04
C SER A 756 12.58 17.27 39.31
N LYS A 757 12.91 16.17 40.02
CA LYS A 757 14.29 15.73 40.25
C LYS A 757 14.95 15.13 39.01
N GLU A 758 14.17 14.52 38.12
CA GLU A 758 14.66 13.83 36.93
C GLU A 758 14.67 14.72 35.69
N LYS A 759 13.84 15.77 35.67
CA LYS A 759 13.77 16.74 34.56
C LYS A 759 15.14 17.19 34.06
N PRO A 760 16.10 17.66 34.90
CA PRO A 760 17.39 18.15 34.40
C PRO A 760 18.19 17.08 33.66
N LYS A 761 18.05 15.80 34.06
CA LYS A 761 18.71 14.67 33.41
C LYS A 761 18.10 14.38 32.04
N ILE A 762 16.77 14.40 31.94
CA ILE A 762 16.05 14.19 30.68
C ILE A 762 16.29 15.37 29.72
N GLU A 763 16.22 16.61 30.20
CA GLU A 763 16.54 17.81 29.40
C GLU A 763 17.95 17.78 28.83
N LYS A 764 18.93 17.33 29.62
CA LYS A 764 20.31 17.18 29.14
C LYS A 764 20.41 16.18 27.98
N LEU A 765 19.69 15.05 28.07
CA LEU A 765 19.67 14.05 26.99
C LEU A 765 18.93 14.57 25.76
N LEU A 766 17.76 15.18 25.95
CA LEU A 766 16.99 15.80 24.87
C LEU A 766 17.85 16.82 24.12
N LYS A 767 18.57 17.69 24.85
CA LYS A 767 19.48 18.67 24.25
C LYS A 767 20.68 18.03 23.57
N PHE A 768 21.29 17.02 24.17
CA PHE A 768 22.46 16.34 23.61
C PHE A 768 22.14 15.68 22.26
N TYR A 769 20.95 15.08 22.13
CA TYR A 769 20.50 14.43 20.90
C TYR A 769 19.69 15.34 19.96
N GLY A 770 19.51 16.62 20.29
CA GLY A 770 18.72 17.57 19.50
C GLY A 770 17.21 17.28 19.46
N LEU A 771 16.69 16.52 20.43
CA LEU A 771 15.29 16.15 20.56
C LEU A 771 14.43 17.19 21.29
N ASN A 772 15.05 18.27 21.79
CA ASN A 772 14.36 19.39 22.43
C ASN A 772 13.95 20.50 21.44
N ASN A 773 14.06 20.27 20.13
CA ASN A 773 13.68 21.28 19.14
C ASN A 773 12.16 21.51 19.15
N LEU A 774 11.76 22.77 19.30
CA LEU A 774 10.36 23.21 19.25
C LEU A 774 10.13 24.27 18.17
N ASP A 775 11.18 24.68 17.45
CA ASP A 775 11.10 25.73 16.43
C ASP A 775 10.64 25.16 15.08
N TYR A 776 9.37 24.78 15.04
CA TYR A 776 8.67 24.30 13.83
C TYR A 776 7.50 25.22 13.52
N SER A 777 7.16 25.40 12.24
CA SER A 777 5.95 26.15 11.86
C SER A 777 4.68 25.48 12.37
N GLY A 778 3.64 26.29 12.59
CA GLY A 778 2.29 25.79 12.94
C GLY A 778 1.76 24.82 11.89
N LEU A 779 2.08 25.05 10.61
CA LEU A 779 1.77 24.12 9.51
C LEU A 779 2.42 22.75 9.72
N ARG A 780 3.73 22.68 9.97
CA ARG A 780 4.42 21.39 10.11
C ARG A 780 3.95 20.61 11.32
N LEU A 781 3.74 21.29 12.45
CA LEU A 781 3.23 20.69 13.69
C LEU A 781 1.81 20.13 13.56
N SER A 782 1.00 20.69 12.67
CA SER A 782 -0.38 20.26 12.40
C SER A 782 -0.50 19.35 11.16
N SER A 783 0.62 18.89 10.61
CA SER A 783 0.67 18.08 9.39
C SER A 783 0.93 16.60 9.66
N SER A 784 0.25 15.72 8.91
CA SER A 784 0.53 14.27 9.00
C SER A 784 0.33 13.51 7.69
N ALA A 785 1.12 12.45 7.50
CA ALA A 785 1.04 11.54 6.36
C ALA A 785 0.93 10.06 6.75
N CYS A 786 0.32 9.29 5.85
CA CYS A 786 0.37 7.83 5.93
C CYS A 786 1.65 7.29 5.29
N VAL A 787 1.99 6.02 5.55
CA VAL A 787 3.20 5.38 5.00
C VAL A 787 3.26 5.49 3.47
N ALA A 788 2.20 5.06 2.79
CA ALA A 788 2.19 4.91 1.33
C ALA A 788 3.38 4.06 0.83
N PHE A 789 4.11 4.51 -0.18
CA PHE A 789 5.28 3.81 -0.69
C PHE A 789 6.43 3.80 0.34
N PRO A 790 7.34 2.82 0.27
CA PRO A 790 7.38 1.71 -0.71
C PRO A 790 6.55 0.48 -0.30
N THR A 791 6.13 0.38 0.97
CA THR A 791 5.63 -0.88 1.53
C THR A 791 4.11 -1.07 1.45
N CYS A 792 3.33 0.01 1.31
CA CYS A 792 1.87 -0.12 1.23
C CYS A 792 1.46 -0.65 -0.15
N GLY A 793 0.93 -1.88 -0.21
CA GLY A 793 0.40 -2.48 -1.43
C GLY A 793 -0.81 -1.74 -2.05
N LEU A 794 -1.41 -0.78 -1.35
CA LEU A 794 -2.56 0.01 -1.80
C LEU A 794 -2.20 1.45 -2.22
N ALA A 795 -0.94 1.87 -2.07
CA ALA A 795 -0.54 3.23 -2.39
C ALA A 795 -0.64 3.51 -3.90
N MET A 796 -1.20 4.67 -4.24
CA MET A 796 -1.33 5.20 -5.60
C MET A 796 -0.36 6.36 -5.83
N ALA A 797 -0.09 7.17 -4.79
CA ALA A 797 0.88 8.25 -4.77
C ALA A 797 1.74 8.21 -3.49
N GLU A 798 2.81 9.01 -3.47
CA GLU A 798 3.62 9.21 -2.27
C GLU A 798 2.83 9.86 -1.13
N SER A 799 3.33 9.73 0.09
CA SER A 799 2.74 10.40 1.25
C SER A 799 3.82 10.73 2.28
N GLU A 800 4.24 9.78 3.12
CA GLU A 800 5.25 10.00 4.18
C GLU A 800 6.56 10.59 3.65
N ARG A 801 7.05 10.10 2.50
CA ARG A 801 8.31 10.58 1.89
C ARG A 801 8.20 11.95 1.24
N TYR A 802 7.01 12.30 0.76
CA TYR A 802 6.78 13.50 -0.02
C TYR A 802 6.27 14.68 0.81
N LEU A 803 5.47 14.42 1.86
CA LEU A 803 4.88 15.47 2.69
C LEU A 803 5.94 16.45 3.24
N PRO A 804 7.10 16.03 3.79
CA PRO A 804 8.10 16.97 4.27
C PRO A 804 8.57 17.96 3.20
N ILE A 805 8.79 17.47 1.97
CA ILE A 805 9.23 18.28 0.82
C ILE A 805 8.15 19.31 0.44
N LEU A 806 6.89 18.90 0.45
CA LEU A 806 5.77 19.80 0.17
C LEU A 806 5.62 20.86 1.28
N ILE A 807 5.72 20.45 2.55
CA ILE A 807 5.64 21.35 3.70
C ILE A 807 6.78 22.37 3.68
N ASP A 808 8.02 21.98 3.35
CA ASP A 808 9.15 22.93 3.21
C ASP A 808 8.83 24.08 2.24
N LYS A 809 8.08 23.80 1.18
CA LYS A 809 7.71 24.79 0.16
C LYS A 809 6.53 25.65 0.61
N ILE A 810 5.51 25.05 1.23
CA ILE A 810 4.32 25.78 1.72
C ILE A 810 4.65 26.60 2.97
N GLU A 811 5.56 26.13 3.83
CA GLU A 811 6.02 26.86 5.02
C GLU A 811 6.65 28.20 4.63
N LYS A 812 7.45 28.26 3.57
CA LYS A 812 8.00 29.53 3.04
C LYS A 812 6.88 30.50 2.64
N ILE A 813 5.86 30.01 1.96
CA ILE A 813 4.69 30.81 1.56
C ILE A 813 3.96 31.34 2.80
N MET A 814 3.77 30.51 3.83
CA MET A 814 3.17 30.92 5.10
C MET A 814 4.01 32.01 5.79
N GLU A 815 5.33 31.84 5.84
CA GLU A 815 6.26 32.79 6.46
C GLU A 815 6.28 34.16 5.75
N GLU A 816 6.34 34.17 4.42
CA GLU A 816 6.26 35.38 3.60
C GLU A 816 4.96 36.17 3.83
N ASN A 817 3.89 35.48 4.27
CA ASN A 817 2.59 36.06 4.60
C ASN A 817 2.40 36.32 6.11
N GLY A 818 3.43 36.17 6.94
CA GLY A 818 3.36 36.41 8.38
C GLY A 818 2.57 35.35 9.17
N LEU A 819 2.39 34.16 8.61
CA LEU A 819 1.59 33.05 9.14
C LEU A 819 2.46 31.90 9.67
N ARG A 820 3.73 32.13 10.00
CA ARG A 820 4.66 31.09 10.48
C ARG A 820 4.08 30.21 11.60
N ASN A 821 3.46 30.87 12.58
CA ASN A 821 2.94 30.24 13.79
C ASN A 821 1.45 29.86 13.68
N ASP A 822 0.81 30.17 12.55
CA ASP A 822 -0.58 29.82 12.31
C ASP A 822 -0.70 28.33 11.98
N GLU A 823 -1.65 27.66 12.64
CA GLU A 823 -1.98 26.28 12.35
C GLU A 823 -2.83 26.19 11.07
N LEU A 824 -2.48 25.23 10.21
CA LEU A 824 -3.27 24.85 9.06
C LEU A 824 -3.24 23.33 9.01
N VAL A 825 -4.31 22.70 9.48
CA VAL A 825 -4.36 21.24 9.62
C VAL A 825 -4.33 20.60 8.24
N MET A 826 -3.14 20.10 7.86
CA MET A 826 -2.87 19.53 6.55
C MET A 826 -2.63 18.03 6.64
N ARG A 827 -3.33 17.24 5.82
CA ARG A 827 -3.19 15.78 5.86
C ARG A 827 -2.98 15.18 4.49
N MET A 828 -2.03 14.25 4.38
CA MET A 828 -1.73 13.57 3.13
C MET A 828 -1.91 12.06 3.25
N THR A 829 -2.54 11.45 2.25
CA THR A 829 -2.65 10.00 2.14
C THR A 829 -2.37 9.54 0.73
N GLY A 830 -1.64 8.44 0.56
CA GLY A 830 -1.27 7.94 -0.77
C GLY A 830 -2.40 7.23 -1.52
N CYS A 831 -3.58 7.05 -0.92
CA CYS A 831 -4.77 6.42 -1.53
C CYS A 831 -6.05 6.79 -0.75
N PRO A 832 -7.27 6.55 -1.27
CA PRO A 832 -8.53 7.02 -0.66
C PRO A 832 -8.97 6.27 0.60
N ASN A 833 -8.18 5.31 1.09
CA ASN A 833 -8.45 4.62 2.36
C ASN A 833 -8.41 5.55 3.59
N GLY A 834 -7.77 6.71 3.49
CA GLY A 834 -7.82 7.76 4.52
C GLY A 834 -7.04 7.44 5.81
N CYS A 835 -5.89 6.77 5.71
CA CYS A 835 -5.09 6.32 6.88
C CYS A 835 -4.58 7.46 7.78
N ALA A 836 -4.31 8.64 7.21
CA ALA A 836 -3.94 9.85 7.93
C ALA A 836 -5.14 10.76 8.24
N ARG A 837 -6.38 10.23 8.15
CA ARG A 837 -7.63 10.96 8.44
C ARG A 837 -7.78 12.27 7.62
N PRO A 838 -7.62 12.22 6.28
CA PRO A 838 -7.58 13.42 5.44
C PRO A 838 -8.93 14.15 5.38
N TRP A 839 -10.05 13.45 5.58
CA TRP A 839 -11.39 14.02 5.36
C TRP A 839 -11.87 14.98 6.45
N VAL A 840 -11.15 15.08 7.57
CA VAL A 840 -11.44 16.03 8.66
C VAL A 840 -10.35 17.10 8.80
N ALA A 841 -9.47 17.22 7.80
CA ALA A 841 -8.45 18.26 7.72
C ALA A 841 -9.01 19.53 7.09
N GLU A 842 -8.41 20.68 7.38
CA GLU A 842 -8.73 21.94 6.69
C GLU A 842 -8.33 21.85 5.21
N VAL A 843 -7.14 21.31 4.94
CA VAL A 843 -6.61 21.01 3.60
C VAL A 843 -6.09 19.59 3.58
N ALA A 844 -6.41 18.82 2.54
CA ALA A 844 -5.84 17.48 2.41
C ALA A 844 -5.58 17.05 0.97
N PHE A 845 -4.64 16.11 0.84
CA PHE A 845 -4.23 15.52 -0.43
C PHE A 845 -4.38 14.00 -0.38
N VAL A 846 -5.18 13.47 -1.30
CA VAL A 846 -5.47 12.03 -1.40
C VAL A 846 -4.95 11.51 -2.74
N GLY A 847 -3.94 10.63 -2.71
CA GLY A 847 -3.28 10.12 -3.90
C GLY A 847 -4.25 9.46 -4.89
N LYS A 848 -4.12 9.84 -6.16
CA LYS A 848 -4.85 9.26 -7.30
C LYS A 848 -3.92 8.45 -8.21
N SER A 849 -2.73 8.97 -8.47
CA SER A 849 -1.67 8.32 -9.23
C SER A 849 -0.32 8.93 -8.83
N LYS A 850 0.79 8.40 -9.35
CA LYS A 850 2.13 8.90 -9.02
C LYS A 850 2.20 10.41 -9.28
N GLY A 851 2.54 11.18 -8.25
CA GLY A 851 2.65 12.64 -8.30
C GLY A 851 1.34 13.44 -8.37
N ASN A 852 0.17 12.78 -8.35
CA ASN A 852 -1.13 13.44 -8.51
C ASN A 852 -2.07 13.14 -7.34
N TYR A 853 -2.75 14.17 -6.85
CA TYR A 853 -3.59 14.11 -5.66
C TYR A 853 -4.97 14.74 -5.90
N LEU A 854 -6.00 14.15 -5.30
CA LEU A 854 -7.27 14.82 -5.04
C LEU A 854 -7.05 15.83 -3.90
N MET A 855 -7.34 17.11 -4.14
CA MET A 855 -7.27 18.17 -3.14
C MET A 855 -8.64 18.36 -2.48
N LEU A 856 -8.66 18.38 -1.14
CA LEU A 856 -9.85 18.52 -0.32
C LEU A 856 -9.78 19.81 0.50
N LEU A 857 -10.90 20.52 0.64
CA LEU A 857 -11.03 21.74 1.45
C LEU A 857 -12.32 21.75 2.29
N GLY A 858 -12.30 22.48 3.40
CA GLY A 858 -13.51 22.82 4.17
C GLY A 858 -13.69 22.09 5.51
N GLY A 859 -12.68 21.34 5.98
CA GLY A 859 -12.67 20.84 7.37
C GLY A 859 -12.42 21.98 8.36
N ASN A 860 -12.15 21.67 9.63
CA ASN A 860 -11.81 22.68 10.64
C ASN A 860 -10.70 22.19 11.58
N ARG A 861 -10.07 23.12 12.30
CA ARG A 861 -9.01 22.85 13.29
C ARG A 861 -9.45 21.90 14.42
N LYS A 862 -10.75 21.84 14.68
CA LYS A 862 -11.35 21.03 15.75
C LYS A 862 -11.59 19.56 15.34
N GLY A 863 -11.49 19.23 14.05
CA GLY A 863 -11.79 17.88 13.54
C GLY A 863 -13.28 17.50 13.65
N THR A 864 -14.18 18.48 13.61
CA THR A 864 -15.64 18.28 13.77
C THR A 864 -16.44 18.43 12.47
N ARG A 865 -15.79 18.79 11.37
CA ARG A 865 -16.42 18.98 10.05
C ARG A 865 -15.68 18.23 8.95
N LEU A 866 -16.43 17.65 8.01
CA LEU A 866 -15.87 17.03 6.82
C LEU A 866 -15.47 18.09 5.79
N ASN A 867 -14.28 17.94 5.22
CA ASN A 867 -13.93 18.57 3.96
C ASN A 867 -14.54 17.81 2.78
N LYS A 868 -14.41 18.38 1.57
CA LYS A 868 -14.86 17.73 0.34
C LYS A 868 -13.95 18.07 -0.85
N PRO A 869 -14.06 17.32 -1.97
CA PRO A 869 -13.30 17.58 -3.19
C PRO A 869 -13.36 19.03 -3.63
N PHE A 870 -12.19 19.68 -3.73
CA PHE A 870 -12.01 21.01 -4.29
C PHE A 870 -11.42 20.95 -5.70
N LYS A 871 -10.38 20.13 -5.90
CA LYS A 871 -9.78 19.85 -7.20
C LYS A 871 -9.50 18.36 -7.34
N GLU A 872 -9.95 17.79 -8.45
CA GLU A 872 -9.99 16.34 -8.64
C GLU A 872 -8.61 15.69 -8.83
N SER A 873 -7.69 16.40 -9.47
CA SER A 873 -6.29 15.99 -9.65
C SER A 873 -5.44 17.24 -9.66
N VAL A 874 -4.45 17.30 -8.77
CA VAL A 874 -3.44 18.35 -8.72
C VAL A 874 -2.05 17.73 -8.61
N ASN A 875 -1.11 18.27 -9.37
CA ASN A 875 0.31 17.99 -9.22
C ASN A 875 0.97 19.02 -8.27
N GLU A 876 2.28 18.87 -7.99
CA GLU A 876 2.99 19.78 -7.08
C GLU A 876 2.90 21.25 -7.50
N GLU A 877 3.13 21.56 -8.78
CA GLU A 877 3.13 22.93 -9.29
C GLU A 877 1.75 23.59 -9.08
N GLU A 878 0.68 22.85 -9.39
CA GLU A 878 -0.69 23.29 -9.18
C GLU A 878 -1.02 23.45 -7.69
N ILE A 879 -0.55 22.54 -6.83
CA ILE A 879 -0.71 22.66 -5.37
C ILE A 879 -0.07 23.97 -4.89
N LEU A 880 1.20 24.21 -5.24
CA LEU A 880 1.93 25.41 -4.80
C LEU A 880 1.25 26.68 -5.31
N LYS A 881 0.83 26.71 -6.58
CA LYS A 881 0.11 27.85 -7.15
C LYS A 881 -1.20 28.15 -6.41
N LEU A 882 -2.01 27.13 -6.14
CA LEU A 882 -3.27 27.27 -5.41
C LEU A 882 -3.02 27.72 -3.97
N MET A 883 -2.10 27.07 -3.27
CA MET A 883 -1.77 27.40 -1.88
C MET A 883 -1.20 28.81 -1.74
N SER A 884 -0.33 29.27 -2.65
CA SER A 884 0.17 30.65 -2.65
C SER A 884 -0.94 31.68 -2.70
N LEU A 885 -1.92 31.49 -3.59
CA LEU A 885 -3.06 32.41 -3.73
C LEU A 885 -3.96 32.35 -2.50
N MET A 886 -4.30 31.15 -2.04
CA MET A 886 -5.19 30.95 -0.91
C MET A 886 -4.59 31.47 0.40
N ILE A 887 -3.32 31.20 0.67
CA ILE A 887 -2.64 31.66 1.89
C ILE A 887 -2.54 33.20 1.90
N LEU A 888 -2.26 33.82 0.74
CA LEU A 888 -2.24 35.28 0.61
C LEU A 888 -3.62 35.91 0.87
N GLU A 889 -4.69 35.28 0.39
CA GLU A 889 -6.04 35.76 0.63
C GLU A 889 -6.45 35.56 2.10
N TYR A 890 -6.14 34.39 2.68
CA TYR A 890 -6.37 34.08 4.08
C TYR A 890 -5.63 35.06 5.02
N SER A 891 -4.36 35.38 4.74
CA SER A 891 -3.58 36.31 5.56
C SER A 891 -4.18 37.72 5.59
N LYS A 892 -4.78 38.16 4.47
CA LYS A 892 -5.35 39.50 4.31
C LYS A 892 -6.78 39.64 4.81
N PHE A 893 -7.60 38.60 4.62
CA PHE A 893 -9.06 38.71 4.75
C PHE A 893 -9.65 37.85 5.86
N ARG A 894 -8.84 37.13 6.65
CA ARG A 894 -9.32 36.49 7.87
C ARG A 894 -9.90 37.53 8.84
N LEU A 895 -10.99 37.19 9.52
CA LEU A 895 -11.69 38.10 10.43
C LEU A 895 -10.86 38.38 11.69
N ASN A 896 -10.15 37.36 12.17
CA ASN A 896 -9.31 37.41 13.36
C ASN A 896 -8.32 36.22 13.35
N PRO A 897 -7.31 36.20 14.24
CA PRO A 897 -6.35 35.10 14.31
C PRO A 897 -6.93 33.72 14.68
N MET A 898 -8.14 33.68 15.27
CA MET A 898 -8.81 32.43 15.66
C MET A 898 -9.59 31.78 14.52
N GLU A 899 -9.91 32.52 13.45
CA GLU A 899 -10.54 31.95 12.26
C GLU A 899 -9.58 30.99 11.56
N GLY A 900 -9.88 29.68 11.58
CA GLY A 900 -9.09 28.68 10.87
C GLY A 900 -9.22 28.80 9.35
N PHE A 901 -8.22 28.32 8.62
CA PHE A 901 -8.20 28.31 7.15
C PHE A 901 -9.42 27.59 6.55
N GLY A 902 -9.89 26.52 7.20
CA GLY A 902 -11.06 25.78 6.78
C GLY A 902 -12.36 26.57 6.95
N ASP A 903 -12.54 27.28 8.06
CA ASP A 903 -13.70 28.18 8.29
C ASP A 903 -13.67 29.37 7.33
N PHE A 904 -12.49 29.95 7.14
CA PHE A 904 -12.25 30.99 6.15
C PHE A 904 -12.70 30.55 4.76
N SER A 905 -12.28 29.35 4.31
CA SER A 905 -12.60 28.81 2.97
C SER A 905 -14.11 28.70 2.69
N LEU A 906 -14.91 28.46 3.74
CA LEU A 906 -16.37 28.45 3.65
C LEU A 906 -16.93 29.88 3.56
N ARG A 907 -16.46 30.77 4.42
CA ARG A 907 -16.95 32.15 4.49
C ARG A 907 -16.71 32.93 3.21
N VAL A 908 -15.53 32.78 2.60
CA VAL A 908 -15.21 33.47 1.34
C VAL A 908 -15.76 32.75 0.11
N GLY A 909 -16.39 31.58 0.28
CA GLY A 909 -17.11 30.88 -0.77
C GLY A 909 -16.24 30.07 -1.73
N TRP A 910 -15.00 29.72 -1.37
CA TRP A 910 -14.19 28.81 -2.18
C TRP A 910 -14.79 27.40 -2.24
N ILE A 911 -15.43 26.99 -1.15
CA ILE A 911 -16.10 25.70 -1.03
C ILE A 911 -17.34 25.87 -0.15
N LYS A 912 -18.40 25.10 -0.40
CA LYS A 912 -19.58 25.09 0.47
C LYS A 912 -19.37 24.15 1.66
N GLU A 913 -20.15 24.29 2.73
CA GLU A 913 -20.12 23.31 3.82
C GLU A 913 -20.53 21.91 3.33
N THR A 914 -20.05 20.87 3.99
CA THR A 914 -20.49 19.49 3.77
C THR A 914 -21.72 19.24 4.65
N THR A 915 -22.88 19.13 4.02
CA THR A 915 -24.15 18.77 4.67
C THR A 915 -24.39 17.27 4.60
N ARG A 916 -25.33 16.77 5.40
CA ARG A 916 -25.77 15.36 5.31
C ARG A 916 -26.62 15.08 4.07
N GLU A 917 -27.29 16.12 3.55
CA GLU A 917 -27.89 16.17 2.22
C GLU A 917 -26.78 16.35 1.17
#